data_AF-A0A8H7Q072-F1
#
_entry.id   AF-A0A8H7Q072-F1
#
_cell.length_a   1.000
_cell.length_b   1.000
_cell.length_c   1.000
_cell.angle_alpha   90.00
_cell.angle_beta   90.00
_cell.angle_gamma   90.00
#
_symmetry.space_group_name_H-M   'P 1'
#
loop_
_entity.id
_entity.type
_entity.pdbx_description
1 polymer ?
#
loop_
_entity_poly.entity_id
_entity_poly.type
_entity_poly.pdbx_seq_one_letter_code
_entity_poly.pdbx_strand_id
1 'polypeptide(L)'
;MKYGSELQDNVFAPWRLSYIAYDVLKMELKTRQLDHEWTDADEADFVELLYNELNKVYDFVTAKLREVEARITYCERTIATFQKNPTMSSEANWGIMDDALTEVLFDVNDLAKFTRVNYIGFQKILKKHDKWTNRNLQHSFVEALRSKPLDKQRFDVAIVYISSLHDLCRLRGQPRNGNSAAGGDQNAFERATSKYWIHPDNVTEVKAIIMLHLPVLVFNQNKKYEESDSAISSVYYDNYDFDLYTGRLQRDEGAEAVRFRWYGPYESPNIFIERKTHHAAWLNGASVKDRFPLKEDKVNSYVAGEYTPEQIVEQLRAKGTADEETINSVNFISTGIQTSFKEKNLTPICRIFYSRTAFQLPGDQKLRISLDSDMTYIREDDLDGTKRRENNNWRRTDAHIDYPFSHLPKKDVYRFPYAVLETKLQTHLGQEPPQWLTTLLDSHLVHEVPRFSKYLHGASYFYGERLPLLPWWLSEMSTDIRKPRSMNAGLSRSKSFKPLIDGQYRHAMEEEERRMERQERTAKSVAASDGSSLAGSTVHSQIAGPPSITVQAAENVDGSKIKPSKKAKNGGDNLSSTYSPSLGNNEKGVMYRGGAASPIEIEPVGEAVAIDIVEDGNGKDKGAGRKRVKVKVEPKVFFANERTFISWLQFCALLLTVALNLLNFGDFTSRICGGIFICIAGVMSMYALYRFERRAWMINRQHNGRYDDLWGPAVLCFFLVAALIVNFYLRFR
;
A
#
# COMPACT_ATOMS: atom_id res chain seq x y z
N MET A 1 4.74 26.14 -3.28
CA MET A 1 3.30 26.46 -3.37
C MET A 1 2.86 27.31 -2.18
N LYS A 2 1.85 28.18 -2.35
CA LYS A 2 1.27 28.95 -1.23
C LYS A 2 0.40 28.00 -0.39
N TYR A 3 0.67 27.88 0.90
CA TYR A 3 -0.04 26.94 1.77
C TYR A 3 -1.57 27.11 1.80
N GLY A 4 -2.09 28.34 1.63
CA GLY A 4 -3.55 28.54 1.56
C GLY A 4 -4.20 27.73 0.43
N SER A 5 -3.54 27.58 -0.73
CA SER A 5 -4.04 26.73 -1.82
C SER A 5 -3.99 25.25 -1.44
N GLU A 6 -2.86 24.81 -0.87
CA GLU A 6 -2.66 23.44 -0.39
C GLU A 6 -3.69 23.05 0.69
N LEU A 7 -4.08 24.00 1.55
CA LEU A 7 -5.14 23.79 2.53
C LEU A 7 -6.49 23.58 1.83
N GLN A 8 -6.87 24.45 0.90
CA GLN A 8 -8.15 24.32 0.17
C GLN A 8 -8.25 22.99 -0.59
N ASP A 9 -7.16 22.54 -1.21
CA ASP A 9 -7.13 21.27 -1.96
C ASP A 9 -7.28 20.03 -1.05
N ASN A 10 -6.93 20.14 0.23
CA ASN A 10 -6.98 19.05 1.20
C ASN A 10 -8.12 19.15 2.23
N VAL A 11 -8.95 20.20 2.16
CA VAL A 11 -10.08 20.35 3.07
C VAL A 11 -11.15 19.31 2.76
N PHE A 12 -11.49 18.52 3.77
CA PHE A 12 -12.69 17.71 3.74
C PHE A 12 -13.92 18.61 3.92
N ALA A 13 -14.72 18.75 2.86
CA ALA A 13 -15.82 19.73 2.79
C ALA A 13 -16.80 19.68 3.98
N PRO A 14 -17.23 18.50 4.50
CA PRO A 14 -18.11 18.42 5.66
C PRO A 14 -17.53 19.04 6.94
N TRP A 15 -16.21 19.12 7.07
CA TRP A 15 -15.54 19.65 8.28
C TRP A 15 -14.89 21.01 8.04
N ARG A 16 -15.21 21.69 6.93
CA ARG A 16 -14.57 22.95 6.51
C ARG A 16 -14.49 24.00 7.63
N LEU A 17 -15.55 24.17 8.42
CA LEU A 17 -15.61 25.17 9.49
C LEU A 17 -14.72 24.83 10.69
N SER A 18 -14.39 23.56 10.88
CA SER A 18 -13.54 23.09 11.98
C SER A 18 -12.04 23.26 11.68
N TYR A 19 -11.66 23.44 10.42
CA TYR A 19 -10.27 23.70 10.05
C TYR A 19 -9.79 25.07 10.58
N ILE A 20 -8.48 25.19 10.75
CA ILE A 20 -7.80 26.45 11.03
C ILE A 20 -8.14 27.49 9.95
N ALA A 21 -8.58 28.66 10.38
CA ALA A 21 -8.87 29.82 9.54
C ALA A 21 -7.56 30.49 9.07
N TYR A 22 -6.71 29.74 8.37
CA TYR A 22 -5.34 30.17 8.01
C TYR A 22 -5.32 31.47 7.20
N ASP A 23 -6.25 31.63 6.24
CA ASP A 23 -6.32 32.83 5.42
C ASP A 23 -6.79 34.05 6.21
N VAL A 24 -7.65 33.87 7.21
CA VAL A 24 -8.08 34.94 8.13
C VAL A 24 -6.90 35.37 8.99
N LEU A 25 -6.22 34.44 9.67
CA LEU A 25 -5.03 34.73 10.48
C LEU A 25 -3.92 35.43 9.67
N LYS A 26 -3.72 34.97 8.43
CA LYS A 26 -2.76 35.58 7.51
C LYS A 26 -3.17 36.98 7.08
N MET A 27 -4.46 37.21 6.84
CA MET A 27 -4.97 38.52 6.50
C MET A 27 -4.82 39.48 7.67
N GLU A 28 -5.14 39.04 8.89
CA GLU A 28 -4.97 39.81 10.12
C GLU A 28 -3.52 40.29 10.30
N LEU A 29 -2.55 39.36 10.18
CA LEU A 29 -1.12 39.69 10.20
C LEU A 29 -0.75 40.76 9.17
N LYS A 30 -1.30 40.65 7.96
CA LYS A 30 -0.98 41.56 6.86
C LYS A 30 -1.63 42.93 7.04
N THR A 31 -2.88 42.98 7.47
CA THR A 31 -3.62 44.22 7.64
C THR A 31 -2.97 45.07 8.74
N ARG A 32 -2.67 44.47 9.91
CA ARG A 32 -2.04 45.20 11.03
C ARG A 32 -0.67 45.75 10.68
N GLN A 33 0.17 44.97 9.98
CA GLN A 33 1.48 45.45 9.53
C GLN A 33 1.43 46.54 8.46
N LEU A 34 0.35 46.62 7.69
CA LEU A 34 0.17 47.69 6.72
C LEU A 34 -0.36 48.98 7.37
N ASP A 35 -1.05 48.85 8.50
CA ASP A 35 -1.63 49.97 9.24
C ASP A 35 -0.59 50.62 10.18
N HIS A 36 0.14 49.81 10.95
CA HIS A 36 1.18 50.28 11.87
C HIS A 36 2.26 49.22 12.14
N GLU A 37 3.32 49.63 12.84
CA GLU A 37 4.31 48.67 13.35
C GLU A 37 3.66 47.73 14.38
N TRP A 38 4.18 46.50 14.47
CA TRP A 38 3.60 45.45 15.31
C TRP A 38 3.78 45.74 16.81
N THR A 39 2.67 45.99 17.51
CA THR A 39 2.66 46.39 18.93
C THR A 39 2.47 45.19 19.88
N ASP A 40 2.64 45.43 21.18
CA ASP A 40 2.33 44.41 22.20
C ASP A 40 0.84 44.10 22.33
N ALA A 41 -0.03 45.06 22.01
CA ALA A 41 -1.47 44.82 21.93
C ALA A 41 -1.81 43.89 20.77
N ASP A 42 -1.16 44.08 19.61
CA ASP A 42 -1.34 43.18 18.47
C ASP A 42 -0.86 41.76 18.73
N GLU A 43 0.26 41.63 19.44
CA GLU A 43 0.74 40.32 19.88
C GLU A 43 -0.29 39.63 20.76
N ALA A 44 -0.85 40.34 21.76
CA ALA A 44 -1.85 39.77 22.67
C ALA A 44 -3.12 39.32 21.92
N ASP A 45 -3.67 40.17 21.06
CA ASP A 45 -4.86 39.86 20.25
C ASP A 45 -4.61 38.68 19.31
N PHE A 46 -3.47 38.67 18.61
CA PHE A 46 -3.14 37.62 17.65
C PHE A 46 -2.91 36.27 18.35
N VAL A 47 -2.28 36.29 19.53
CA VAL A 47 -2.13 35.11 20.38
C VAL A 47 -3.50 34.59 20.82
N GLU A 48 -4.43 35.46 21.23
CA GLU A 48 -5.79 35.06 21.58
C GLU A 48 -6.52 34.40 20.39
N LEU A 49 -6.43 34.98 19.20
CA LEU A 49 -6.98 34.39 17.97
C LEU A 49 -6.40 32.99 17.70
N LEU A 50 -5.09 32.81 17.87
CA LEU A 50 -4.44 31.51 17.71
C LEU A 50 -4.89 30.49 18.77
N TYR A 51 -5.07 30.91 20.02
CA TYR A 51 -5.62 30.04 21.06
C TYR A 51 -7.04 29.62 20.76
N ASN A 52 -7.90 30.54 20.30
CA ASN A 52 -9.27 30.23 19.92
C ASN A 52 -9.33 29.22 18.77
N GLU A 53 -8.48 29.39 17.75
CA GLU A 53 -8.36 28.44 16.65
C GLU A 53 -7.81 27.08 17.11
N LEU A 54 -6.81 27.07 18.00
CA LEU A 54 -6.25 25.83 18.56
C LEU A 54 -7.31 25.07 19.38
N ASN A 55 -8.07 25.78 20.22
CA ASN A 55 -9.16 25.22 21.01
C ASN A 55 -10.22 24.61 20.10
N LYS A 56 -10.69 25.36 19.10
CA LYS A 56 -11.68 24.88 18.11
C LYS A 56 -11.23 23.57 17.44
N VAL A 57 -10.00 23.54 16.92
CA VAL A 57 -9.46 22.35 16.24
C VAL A 57 -9.33 21.19 17.22
N TYR A 58 -8.77 21.42 18.40
CA TYR A 58 -8.53 20.39 19.41
C TYR A 58 -9.83 19.78 19.95
N ASP A 59 -10.83 20.63 20.25
CA ASP A 59 -12.12 20.18 20.76
C ASP A 59 -12.87 19.37 19.71
N PHE A 60 -12.79 19.77 18.43
CA PHE A 60 -13.34 19.00 17.32
C PHE A 60 -12.67 17.63 17.16
N VAL A 61 -11.33 17.57 17.20
CA VAL A 61 -10.59 16.29 17.12
C VAL A 61 -10.96 15.38 18.29
N THR A 62 -11.01 15.92 19.51
CA THR A 62 -11.37 15.17 20.71
C THR A 62 -12.80 14.63 20.64
N ALA A 63 -13.76 15.44 20.18
CA ALA A 63 -15.14 15.02 19.99
C ALA A 63 -15.25 13.90 18.94
N LYS A 64 -14.56 14.03 17.80
CA LYS A 64 -14.56 13.01 16.74
C LYS A 64 -13.86 11.71 17.14
N LEU A 65 -12.79 11.77 17.93
CA LEU A 65 -12.16 10.58 18.51
C LEU A 65 -13.14 9.81 19.40
N ARG A 66 -13.85 10.50 20.30
CA ARG A 66 -14.86 9.88 21.16
C ARG A 66 -16.02 9.26 20.37
N GLU A 67 -16.45 9.91 19.29
CA GLU A 67 -17.46 9.38 18.37
C GLU A 67 -16.98 8.07 17.72
N VAL A 68 -15.76 8.06 17.18
CA VAL A 68 -15.14 6.86 16.60
C VAL A 68 -15.04 5.73 17.64
N GLU A 69 -14.53 6.01 18.84
CA GLU A 69 -14.43 5.02 19.92
C GLU A 69 -15.79 4.44 20.33
N ALA A 70 -16.82 5.29 20.42
CA ALA A 70 -18.18 4.84 20.72
C ALA A 70 -18.74 3.93 19.62
N ARG A 71 -18.50 4.27 18.33
CA ARG A 71 -18.89 3.45 17.18
C ARG A 71 -18.17 2.09 17.19
N ILE A 72 -16.87 2.06 17.46
CA ILE A 72 -16.10 0.81 17.58
C ILE A 72 -16.66 -0.07 18.70
N THR A 73 -16.92 0.52 19.87
CA THR A 73 -17.47 -0.19 21.03
C THR A 73 -18.87 -0.74 20.74
N TYR A 74 -19.69 0.00 20.00
CA TYR A 74 -21.01 -0.47 19.57
C TYR A 74 -20.91 -1.69 18.64
N CYS A 75 -20.03 -1.63 17.63
CA CYS A 75 -19.79 -2.75 16.73
C CYS A 75 -19.27 -3.99 17.50
N GLU A 76 -18.30 -3.81 18.39
CA GLU A 76 -17.75 -4.88 19.24
C GLU A 76 -18.85 -5.58 20.04
N ARG A 77 -19.68 -4.82 20.76
CA ARG A 77 -20.78 -5.39 21.57
C ARG A 77 -21.80 -6.14 20.71
N THR A 78 -22.13 -5.58 19.55
CA THR A 78 -23.10 -6.17 18.62
C THR A 78 -22.57 -7.47 18.01
N ILE A 79 -21.30 -7.49 17.60
CA ILE A 79 -20.60 -8.71 17.14
C ILE A 79 -20.57 -9.77 18.23
N ALA A 80 -20.28 -9.40 19.48
CA ALA A 80 -20.30 -10.33 20.61
C ALA A 80 -21.71 -10.90 20.86
N THR A 81 -22.77 -10.11 20.62
CA THR A 81 -24.16 -10.61 20.67
C THR A 81 -24.43 -11.61 19.56
N PHE A 82 -23.96 -11.38 18.33
CA PHE A 82 -24.14 -12.33 17.21
C PHE A 82 -23.47 -13.68 17.48
N GLN A 83 -22.29 -13.67 18.11
CA GLN A 83 -21.59 -14.90 18.49
C GLN A 83 -22.35 -15.72 19.53
N LYS A 84 -23.03 -15.05 20.46
CA LYS A 84 -23.78 -15.71 21.55
C LYS A 84 -25.19 -16.15 21.15
N ASN A 85 -25.81 -15.43 20.21
CA ASN A 85 -27.21 -15.65 19.81
C ASN A 85 -27.31 -16.11 18.34
N PRO A 86 -27.51 -17.42 18.09
CA PRO A 86 -27.60 -17.97 16.74
C PRO A 86 -28.72 -17.37 15.88
N THR A 87 -29.81 -16.89 16.51
CA THR A 87 -30.96 -16.29 15.82
C THR A 87 -30.64 -14.92 15.18
N MET A 88 -29.65 -14.20 15.71
CA MET A 88 -29.20 -12.91 15.18
C MET A 88 -27.95 -13.03 14.29
N SER A 89 -27.40 -14.23 14.15
CA SER A 89 -26.18 -14.50 13.37
C SER A 89 -26.51 -14.75 11.88
N SER A 90 -27.26 -13.83 11.26
CA SER A 90 -27.53 -13.88 9.82
C SER A 90 -26.37 -13.28 9.01
N GLU A 91 -26.18 -13.75 7.79
CA GLU A 91 -25.14 -13.21 6.88
C GLU A 91 -25.31 -11.72 6.62
N ALA A 92 -26.55 -11.25 6.50
CA ALA A 92 -26.86 -9.83 6.35
C ALA A 92 -26.40 -9.01 7.56
N ASN A 93 -26.59 -9.51 8.79
CA ASN A 93 -26.21 -8.78 10.00
C ASN A 93 -24.68 -8.63 10.12
N TRP A 94 -23.92 -9.67 9.77
CA TRP A 94 -22.46 -9.61 9.70
C TRP A 94 -21.98 -8.63 8.63
N GLY A 95 -22.62 -8.62 7.46
CA GLY A 95 -22.34 -7.66 6.39
C GLY A 95 -22.59 -6.21 6.82
N ILE A 96 -23.70 -5.92 7.49
CA ILE A 96 -24.01 -4.57 7.99
C ILE A 96 -22.95 -4.09 9.00
N MET A 97 -22.45 -4.98 9.87
CA MET A 97 -21.37 -4.61 10.80
C MET A 97 -20.04 -4.41 10.09
N ASP A 98 -19.73 -5.22 9.06
CA ASP A 98 -18.53 -5.03 8.21
C ASP A 98 -18.57 -3.68 7.47
N ASP A 99 -19.73 -3.30 6.92
CA ASP A 99 -19.93 -2.00 6.28
C ASP A 99 -19.79 -0.85 7.29
N ALA A 100 -20.37 -0.99 8.48
CA ALA A 100 -20.27 0.01 9.53
C ALA A 100 -18.82 0.21 10.02
N LEU A 101 -18.04 -0.87 10.14
CA LEU A 101 -16.62 -0.80 10.48
C LEU A 101 -15.80 -0.15 9.36
N THR A 102 -16.15 -0.41 8.09
CA THR A 102 -15.52 0.25 6.94
C THR A 102 -15.76 1.77 6.97
N GLU A 103 -16.97 2.20 7.34
CA GLU A 103 -17.28 3.62 7.50
C GLU A 103 -16.46 4.27 8.63
N VAL A 104 -16.34 3.58 9.77
CA VAL A 104 -15.49 4.03 10.89
C VAL A 104 -14.03 4.15 10.45
N LEU A 105 -13.53 3.21 9.64
CA LEU A 105 -12.18 3.27 9.08
C LEU A 105 -11.98 4.51 8.18
N PHE A 106 -12.99 4.89 7.40
CA PHE A 106 -12.94 6.13 6.61
C PHE A 106 -12.95 7.38 7.48
N ASP A 107 -13.76 7.40 8.55
CA ASP A 107 -13.76 8.50 9.52
C ASP A 107 -12.38 8.64 10.19
N VAL A 108 -11.74 7.53 10.56
CA VAL A 108 -10.37 7.52 11.13
C VAL A 108 -9.35 8.09 10.14
N ASN A 109 -9.43 7.68 8.86
CA ASN A 109 -8.55 8.21 7.82
C ASN A 109 -8.72 9.71 7.61
N ASP A 110 -9.97 10.17 7.50
CA ASP A 110 -10.28 11.58 7.31
C ASP A 110 -9.86 12.41 8.53
N LEU A 111 -10.05 11.88 9.75
CA LEU A 111 -9.62 12.52 10.99
C LEU A 111 -8.09 12.62 11.10
N ALA A 112 -7.36 11.59 10.67
CA ALA A 112 -5.90 11.64 10.60
C ALA A 112 -5.41 12.73 9.63
N LYS A 113 -6.03 12.83 8.45
CA LYS A 113 -5.74 13.90 7.48
C LYS A 113 -6.06 15.29 8.06
N PHE A 114 -7.23 15.44 8.68
CA PHE A 114 -7.66 16.69 9.33
C PHE A 114 -6.63 17.16 10.36
N THR A 115 -6.27 16.28 11.30
CA THR A 115 -5.34 16.62 12.39
C THR A 115 -3.98 17.07 11.87
N ARG A 116 -3.45 16.35 10.87
CA ARG A 116 -2.16 16.65 10.25
C ARG A 116 -2.17 17.99 9.50
N VAL A 117 -3.17 18.22 8.66
CA VAL A 117 -3.32 19.47 7.90
C VAL A 117 -3.42 20.66 8.86
N ASN A 118 -4.22 20.56 9.92
CA ASN A 118 -4.32 21.63 10.90
C ASN A 118 -3.01 21.87 11.66
N TYR A 119 -2.30 20.82 12.08
CA TYR A 119 -1.00 20.94 12.74
C TYR A 119 0.04 21.66 11.86
N ILE A 120 0.12 21.29 10.57
CA ILE A 120 0.97 22.00 9.59
C ILE A 120 0.53 23.45 9.44
N GLY A 121 -0.77 23.73 9.50
CA GLY A 121 -1.33 25.07 9.47
C GLY A 121 -0.83 25.94 10.61
N PHE A 122 -0.87 25.43 11.85
CA PHE A 122 -0.31 26.11 13.02
C PHE A 122 1.19 26.37 12.87
N GLN A 123 1.97 25.36 12.45
CA GLN A 123 3.41 25.55 12.23
C GLN A 123 3.71 26.62 11.16
N LYS A 124 2.95 26.62 10.06
CA LYS A 124 3.15 27.57 8.96
C LYS A 124 2.68 28.99 9.31
N ILE A 125 1.67 29.17 10.15
CA ILE A 125 1.23 30.51 10.59
C ILE A 125 2.19 31.08 11.63
N LEU A 126 2.65 30.28 12.60
CA LEU A 126 3.66 30.67 13.59
C LEU A 126 4.97 31.09 12.91
N LYS A 127 5.46 30.28 11.96
CA LYS A 127 6.66 30.64 11.18
C LYS A 127 6.48 31.92 10.36
N LYS A 128 5.27 32.18 9.88
CA LYS A 128 4.97 33.40 9.12
C LYS A 128 4.93 34.62 10.04
N HIS A 129 4.28 34.49 11.19
CA HIS A 129 4.27 35.51 12.24
C HIS A 129 5.70 35.92 12.59
N ASP A 130 6.55 34.97 13.01
CA ASP A 130 7.92 35.28 13.44
C ASP A 130 8.75 35.94 12.34
N LYS A 131 8.55 35.52 11.08
CA LYS A 131 9.21 36.14 9.92
C LYS A 131 8.77 37.58 9.68
N TRP A 132 7.52 37.91 10.00
CA TRP A 132 6.93 39.21 9.70
C TRP A 132 7.12 40.18 10.86
N THR A 133 6.95 39.72 12.09
CA THR A 133 6.98 40.55 13.31
C THR A 133 8.35 40.58 13.98
N ASN A 134 9.28 39.70 13.58
CA ASN A 134 10.58 39.47 14.23
C ASN A 134 10.49 39.08 15.72
N ARG A 135 9.32 38.60 16.16
CA ARG A 135 9.11 38.00 17.49
C ARG A 135 9.32 36.49 17.45
N ASN A 136 9.45 35.86 18.62
CA ASN A 136 9.67 34.42 18.76
C ASN A 136 8.44 33.72 19.33
N LEU A 137 7.31 33.86 18.65
CA LEU A 137 6.04 33.25 19.05
C LEU A 137 6.09 31.74 18.86
N GLN A 138 6.85 31.24 17.87
CA GLN A 138 7.00 29.81 17.67
C GLN A 138 7.53 29.10 18.93
N HIS A 139 8.44 29.73 19.68
CA HIS A 139 8.98 29.16 20.92
C HIS A 139 8.00 29.25 22.09
N SER A 140 7.35 30.40 22.31
CA SER A 140 6.40 30.57 23.42
C SER A 140 5.13 29.73 23.23
N PHE A 141 4.69 29.51 21.99
CA PHE A 141 3.49 28.73 21.68
C PHE A 141 3.72 27.20 21.75
N VAL A 142 4.96 26.72 21.94
CA VAL A 142 5.24 25.29 22.09
C VAL A 142 4.49 24.68 23.27
N GLU A 143 4.36 25.41 24.38
CA GLU A 143 3.65 24.91 25.57
C GLU A 143 2.15 24.72 25.29
N ALA A 144 1.53 25.63 24.53
CA ALA A 144 0.14 25.50 24.06
C ALA A 144 -0.05 24.27 23.17
N LEU A 145 0.86 24.05 22.20
CA LEU A 145 0.82 22.86 21.35
C LEU A 145 1.08 21.57 22.12
N ARG A 146 1.86 21.62 23.22
CA ARG A 146 2.10 20.46 24.09
C ARG A 146 0.92 20.13 24.98
N SER A 147 0.21 21.14 25.49
CA SER A 147 -1.00 20.94 26.32
C SER A 147 -2.18 20.46 25.48
N LYS A 148 -2.24 20.85 24.20
CA LYS A 148 -3.24 20.40 23.21
C LYS A 148 -2.57 19.73 22.01
N PRO A 149 -2.01 18.51 22.19
CA PRO A 149 -1.22 17.86 21.16
C PRO A 149 -2.11 17.37 20.01
N LEU A 150 -1.93 17.98 18.85
CA LEU A 150 -2.51 17.51 17.59
C LEU A 150 -1.63 16.44 16.95
N ASP A 151 -0.31 16.52 17.11
CA ASP A 151 0.67 15.63 16.49
C ASP A 151 0.80 14.25 17.15
N LYS A 152 0.39 14.12 18.41
CA LYS A 152 0.47 12.85 19.18
C LYS A 152 -0.76 11.96 19.08
N GLN A 153 -1.80 12.37 18.34
CA GLN A 153 -3.00 11.56 18.18
C GLN A 153 -2.70 10.37 17.26
N ARG A 154 -2.38 9.22 17.85
CA ARG A 154 -2.12 7.97 17.10
C ARG A 154 -3.40 7.16 16.95
N PHE A 155 -3.78 6.92 15.70
CA PHE A 155 -4.96 6.12 15.35
C PHE A 155 -4.66 4.62 15.26
N ASP A 156 -3.41 4.21 15.45
CA ASP A 156 -2.95 2.83 15.27
C ASP A 156 -3.71 1.82 16.14
N VAL A 157 -4.02 2.17 17.38
CA VAL A 157 -4.79 1.31 18.29
C VAL A 157 -6.19 1.08 17.74
N ALA A 158 -6.89 2.14 17.34
CA ALA A 158 -8.22 2.04 16.74
C ALA A 158 -8.21 1.22 15.44
N ILE A 159 -7.20 1.44 14.59
CA ILE A 159 -6.96 0.70 13.34
C ILE A 159 -6.80 -0.80 13.61
N VAL A 160 -6.01 -1.19 14.61
CA VAL A 160 -5.83 -2.60 15.00
C VAL A 160 -7.15 -3.22 15.49
N TYR A 161 -7.91 -2.48 16.32
CA TYR A 161 -9.23 -2.94 16.78
C TYR A 161 -10.20 -3.12 15.63
N ILE A 162 -10.35 -2.13 14.77
CA ILE A 162 -11.20 -2.19 13.56
C ILE A 162 -10.80 -3.39 12.71
N SER A 163 -9.49 -3.62 12.51
CA SER A 163 -9.00 -4.78 11.76
C SER A 163 -9.44 -6.10 12.37
N SER A 164 -9.36 -6.24 13.70
CA SER A 164 -9.75 -7.47 14.38
C SER A 164 -11.25 -7.74 14.27
N LEU A 165 -12.08 -6.70 14.36
CA LEU A 165 -13.53 -6.80 14.22
C LEU A 165 -13.94 -7.11 12.78
N HIS A 166 -13.31 -6.49 11.78
CA HIS A 166 -13.50 -6.85 10.37
C HIS A 166 -13.18 -8.32 10.11
N ASP A 167 -12.08 -8.81 10.69
CA ASP A 167 -11.69 -10.20 10.52
C ASP A 167 -12.73 -11.15 11.12
N LEU A 168 -13.25 -10.82 12.30
CA LEU A 168 -14.36 -11.56 12.93
C LEU A 168 -15.63 -11.54 12.08
N CYS A 169 -15.99 -10.39 11.48
CA CYS A 169 -17.14 -10.31 10.59
C CYS A 169 -16.99 -11.21 9.37
N ARG A 170 -15.83 -11.19 8.72
CA ARG A 170 -15.52 -12.03 7.56
C ARG A 170 -15.57 -13.53 7.88
N LEU A 171 -15.12 -13.89 9.08
CA LEU A 171 -15.11 -15.27 9.57
C LEU A 171 -16.43 -15.67 10.25
N ARG A 172 -17.41 -14.75 10.33
CA ARG A 172 -18.71 -14.98 10.99
C ARG A 172 -18.53 -15.48 12.43
N GLY A 173 -17.56 -14.90 13.13
CA GLY A 173 -17.21 -15.24 14.51
C GLY A 173 -16.40 -16.53 14.69
N GLN A 174 -16.03 -17.23 13.63
CA GLN A 174 -15.17 -18.41 13.73
C GLN A 174 -13.70 -18.02 13.94
N PRO A 175 -12.95 -18.72 14.79
CA PRO A 175 -11.51 -18.50 14.91
C PRO A 175 -10.81 -18.93 13.61
N ARG A 176 -9.76 -18.21 13.21
CA ARG A 176 -8.88 -18.71 12.14
C ARG A 176 -8.06 -19.90 12.64
N ASN A 177 -8.17 -21.03 11.94
CA ASN A 177 -7.27 -22.16 12.13
C ASN A 177 -5.94 -21.86 11.42
N GLY A 178 -4.95 -21.36 12.16
CA GLY A 178 -3.62 -21.09 11.62
C GLY A 178 -2.70 -20.40 12.62
N ASN A 179 -1.48 -20.90 12.79
CA ASN A 179 -0.50 -20.28 13.68
C ASN A 179 -0.09 -18.91 13.13
N SER A 180 -0.42 -17.82 13.84
CA SER A 180 0.03 -16.45 13.50
C SER A 180 1.56 -16.32 13.49
N ALA A 181 2.26 -17.23 14.18
CA ALA A 181 3.72 -17.33 14.23
C ALA A 181 4.34 -18.21 13.11
N ALA A 182 3.53 -18.91 12.29
CA ALA A 182 4.03 -19.89 11.31
C ALA A 182 4.86 -19.29 10.17
N GLY A 183 4.90 -17.96 10.03
CA GLY A 183 5.79 -17.29 9.07
C GLY A 183 7.23 -17.09 9.57
N GLY A 184 7.60 -17.68 10.72
CA GLY A 184 8.90 -17.55 11.37
C GLY A 184 10.00 -18.44 10.77
N ASP A 185 9.72 -19.73 10.55
CA ASP A 185 10.77 -20.75 10.38
C ASP A 185 10.46 -21.78 9.28
N GLN A 186 10.27 -21.33 8.03
CA GLN A 186 10.39 -22.26 6.89
C GLN A 186 11.38 -21.76 5.84
N ASN A 187 12.37 -22.62 5.62
CA ASN A 187 13.50 -22.50 4.73
C ASN A 187 13.06 -22.35 3.26
N ALA A 188 13.83 -21.54 2.52
CA ALA A 188 14.06 -21.67 1.07
C ALA A 188 12.85 -21.63 0.11
N PHE A 189 12.09 -20.54 0.12
CA PHE A 189 11.32 -20.15 -1.08
C PHE A 189 11.80 -18.80 -1.60
N GLU A 190 11.91 -18.65 -2.93
CA GLU A 190 12.25 -17.39 -3.57
C GLU A 190 11.06 -16.41 -3.40
N ARG A 191 11.21 -15.47 -2.46
CA ARG A 191 10.22 -14.43 -2.20
C ARG A 191 10.63 -13.15 -2.91
N ALA A 192 9.79 -12.68 -3.83
CA ALA A 192 9.92 -11.33 -4.37
C ALA A 192 9.62 -10.33 -3.24
N THR A 193 10.62 -9.55 -2.86
CA THR A 193 10.50 -8.48 -1.85
C THR A 193 10.67 -7.13 -2.52
N SER A 194 9.61 -6.32 -2.50
CA SER A 194 9.64 -4.95 -3.04
C SER A 194 9.46 -3.94 -1.91
N LYS A 195 10.07 -2.77 -2.07
CA LYS A 195 10.04 -1.69 -1.07
C LYS A 195 9.64 -0.37 -1.70
N TYR A 196 8.79 0.35 -1.00
CA TYR A 196 8.23 1.62 -1.45
C TYR A 196 8.30 2.65 -0.33
N TRP A 197 8.53 3.91 -0.69
CA TRP A 197 8.33 5.04 0.19
C TRP A 197 6.89 5.54 0.09
N ILE A 198 6.34 5.95 1.22
CA ILE A 198 5.00 6.53 1.34
C ILE A 198 5.16 7.90 1.97
N HIS A 199 4.61 8.92 1.33
CA HIS A 199 4.55 10.25 1.93
C HIS A 199 3.67 10.21 3.19
N PRO A 200 4.03 10.86 4.31
CA PRO A 200 3.26 10.77 5.54
C PRO A 200 1.77 11.16 5.42
N ASP A 201 1.42 12.00 4.44
CA ASP A 201 0.03 12.35 4.11
C ASP A 201 -0.82 11.15 3.66
N ASN A 202 -0.18 10.11 3.11
CA ASN A 202 -0.83 8.94 2.52
C ASN A 202 -0.77 7.69 3.41
N VAL A 203 -0.06 7.74 4.56
CA VAL A 203 0.18 6.55 5.40
C VAL A 203 -1.12 5.93 5.91
N THR A 204 -2.02 6.74 6.47
CA THR A 204 -3.30 6.25 7.01
C THR A 204 -4.19 5.69 5.90
N GLU A 205 -4.18 6.33 4.72
CA GLU A 205 -4.95 5.87 3.56
C GLU A 205 -4.45 4.51 3.06
N VAL A 206 -3.13 4.35 2.92
CA VAL A 206 -2.53 3.07 2.53
C VAL A 206 -2.81 1.98 3.58
N LYS A 207 -2.71 2.28 4.88
CA LYS A 207 -3.06 1.33 5.95
C LYS A 207 -4.51 0.86 5.79
N ALA A 208 -5.45 1.79 5.63
CA ALA A 208 -6.87 1.48 5.51
C ALA A 208 -7.19 0.69 4.23
N ILE A 209 -6.57 1.00 3.08
CA ILE A 209 -6.68 0.20 1.84
C ILE A 209 -6.25 -1.24 2.09
N ILE A 210 -5.06 -1.45 2.69
CA ILE A 210 -4.53 -2.79 2.93
C ILE A 210 -5.44 -3.57 3.89
N MET A 211 -5.97 -2.91 4.92
CA MET A 211 -6.88 -3.54 5.91
C MET A 211 -8.15 -4.11 5.31
N LEU A 212 -8.63 -3.53 4.20
CA LEU A 212 -9.81 -4.04 3.51
C LEU A 212 -9.53 -5.40 2.84
N HIS A 213 -8.26 -5.82 2.71
CA HIS A 213 -7.88 -7.10 2.12
C HIS A 213 -7.16 -8.01 3.11
N LEU A 214 -6.30 -7.47 3.97
CA LEU A 214 -5.45 -8.21 4.90
C LEU A 214 -5.60 -7.66 6.32
N PRO A 215 -5.85 -8.52 7.33
CA PRO A 215 -5.92 -8.07 8.71
C PRO A 215 -4.53 -7.71 9.25
N VAL A 216 -4.52 -6.84 10.25
CA VAL A 216 -3.32 -6.53 11.03
C VAL A 216 -2.93 -7.75 11.87
N LEU A 217 -1.67 -8.15 11.74
CA LEU A 217 -1.08 -9.24 12.51
C LEU A 217 -0.74 -8.74 13.92
N VAL A 218 -1.48 -9.23 14.91
CA VAL A 218 -1.18 -9.02 16.34
C VAL A 218 -0.42 -10.24 16.86
N PHE A 219 0.83 -10.03 17.33
CA PHE A 219 1.71 -11.11 17.78
C PHE A 219 1.23 -11.78 19.08
N ASN A 220 0.74 -11.00 20.03
CA ASN A 220 0.24 -11.50 21.30
C ASN A 220 -1.25 -11.20 21.42
N GLN A 221 -2.08 -12.21 21.15
CA GLN A 221 -3.54 -12.09 21.20
C GLN A 221 -4.09 -12.05 22.64
N ASN A 222 -3.27 -12.42 23.63
CA ASN A 222 -3.70 -12.51 25.04
C ASN A 222 -3.57 -11.16 25.78
N LYS A 223 -2.82 -10.21 25.22
CA LYS A 223 -2.63 -8.87 25.78
C LYS A 223 -3.46 -7.88 24.96
N LYS A 224 -4.06 -6.89 25.64
CA LYS A 224 -4.62 -5.71 24.99
C LYS A 224 -3.52 -5.01 24.18
N TYR A 225 -3.79 -4.70 22.92
CA TYR A 225 -2.82 -4.02 22.06
C TYR A 225 -2.54 -2.61 22.59
N GLU A 226 -1.27 -2.31 22.82
CA GLU A 226 -0.79 -0.99 23.21
C GLU A 226 0.05 -0.39 22.09
N GLU A 227 0.16 0.94 22.10
CA GLU A 227 0.95 1.68 21.10
C GLU A 227 2.43 1.25 21.09
N SER A 228 2.97 0.97 22.28
CA SER A 228 4.34 0.48 22.46
C SER A 228 4.58 -0.85 21.74
N ASP A 229 3.57 -1.70 21.58
CA ASP A 229 3.70 -3.02 20.93
C ASP A 229 4.07 -2.90 19.43
N SER A 230 3.82 -1.73 18.81
CA SER A 230 4.23 -1.44 17.42
C SER A 230 5.72 -1.09 17.28
N ALA A 231 6.37 -0.68 18.38
CA ALA A 231 7.72 -0.14 18.36
C ALA A 231 8.75 -1.23 18.06
N ILE A 232 9.66 -0.93 17.13
CA ILE A 232 10.80 -1.78 16.81
C ILE A 232 12.05 -0.92 16.79
N SER A 233 13.02 -1.33 17.59
CA SER A 233 14.35 -0.75 17.59
C SER A 233 15.37 -1.78 17.16
N SER A 234 16.37 -1.35 16.39
CA SER A 234 17.46 -2.22 15.95
C SER A 234 18.77 -1.44 15.97
N VAL A 235 19.72 -1.88 16.79
CA VAL A 235 21.10 -1.36 16.80
C VAL A 235 21.91 -2.15 15.78
N TYR A 236 22.43 -1.46 14.77
CA TYR A 236 23.31 -2.04 13.76
C TYR A 236 24.76 -1.89 14.18
N TYR A 237 25.52 -2.95 13.90
CA TYR A 237 26.92 -3.04 14.18
C TYR A 237 27.73 -2.93 12.89
N ASP A 238 28.87 -2.27 12.99
CA ASP A 238 29.89 -2.21 11.94
C ASP A 238 31.25 -1.92 12.60
N ASN A 239 32.31 -1.91 11.82
CA ASN A 239 33.60 -1.38 12.25
C ASN A 239 33.80 0.06 11.79
N TYR A 240 34.88 0.68 12.24
CA TYR A 240 35.18 2.08 11.91
C TYR A 240 35.55 2.30 10.44
N ASP A 241 35.91 1.23 9.72
CA ASP A 241 36.17 1.23 8.28
C ASP A 241 34.90 0.98 7.44
N PHE A 242 33.76 0.71 8.09
CA PHE A 242 32.47 0.46 7.45
C PHE A 242 32.48 -0.72 6.46
N ASP A 243 33.14 -1.81 6.84
CA ASP A 243 33.25 -3.02 6.00
C ASP A 243 31.88 -3.68 5.75
N LEU A 244 31.04 -3.80 6.78
CA LEU A 244 29.71 -4.40 6.61
C LEU A 244 28.83 -3.52 5.73
N TYR A 245 28.87 -2.20 5.94
CA TYR A 245 28.20 -1.25 5.05
C TYR A 245 28.62 -1.45 3.59
N THR A 246 29.93 -1.45 3.33
CA THR A 246 30.49 -1.50 1.97
C THR A 246 30.10 -2.80 1.27
N GLY A 247 30.32 -3.95 1.92
CA GLY A 247 29.94 -5.24 1.36
C GLY A 247 28.43 -5.37 1.15
N ARG A 248 27.60 -4.78 2.03
CA ARG A 248 26.13 -4.79 1.87
C ARG A 248 25.65 -3.90 0.73
N LEU A 249 26.33 -2.79 0.44
CA LEU A 249 26.01 -1.89 -0.66
C LEU A 249 26.43 -2.50 -2.01
N GLN A 250 27.65 -3.06 -2.08
CA GLN A 250 28.19 -3.71 -3.28
C GLN A 250 27.55 -5.08 -3.55
N ARG A 251 26.96 -5.69 -2.52
CA ARG A 251 26.37 -7.04 -2.53
C ARG A 251 27.41 -8.12 -2.73
N ASP A 252 28.51 -8.01 -2.02
CA ASP A 252 29.57 -9.01 -2.06
C ASP A 252 29.04 -10.37 -1.59
N GLU A 253 29.69 -11.42 -2.06
CA GLU A 253 29.43 -12.79 -1.62
C GLU A 253 29.77 -12.90 -0.12
N GLY A 254 28.84 -13.44 0.67
CA GLY A 254 29.00 -13.52 2.13
C GLY A 254 28.79 -12.20 2.87
N ALA A 255 28.38 -11.10 2.22
CA ALA A 255 28.23 -9.81 2.88
C ALA A 255 27.19 -9.84 4.03
N GLU A 256 27.67 -9.55 5.25
CA GLU A 256 26.89 -9.64 6.48
C GLU A 256 26.27 -8.29 6.88
N ALA A 257 25.10 -8.35 7.52
CA ALA A 257 24.56 -7.24 8.30
C ALA A 257 24.13 -7.77 9.66
N VAL A 258 24.78 -7.31 10.72
CA VAL A 258 24.53 -7.73 12.11
C VAL A 258 23.75 -6.63 12.82
N ARG A 259 22.69 -7.02 13.53
CA ARG A 259 21.87 -6.08 14.31
C ARG A 259 21.22 -6.73 15.51
N PHE A 260 21.11 -5.98 16.60
CA PHE A 260 20.42 -6.42 17.80
C PHE A 260 19.08 -5.70 17.88
N ARG A 261 18.00 -6.47 17.98
CA ARG A 261 16.63 -6.00 17.84
C ARG A 261 15.82 -6.33 19.08
N TRP A 262 15.01 -5.37 19.52
CA TRP A 262 13.93 -5.63 20.45
C TRP A 262 12.62 -5.10 19.91
N TYR A 263 11.54 -5.66 20.43
CA TYR A 263 10.17 -5.28 20.12
C TYR A 263 9.57 -4.66 21.39
N GLY A 264 8.75 -3.63 21.23
CA GLY A 264 8.12 -2.99 22.37
C GLY A 264 9.02 -1.97 23.10
N PRO A 265 8.75 -1.75 24.40
CA PRO A 265 9.43 -0.73 25.19
C PRO A 265 10.90 -1.08 25.47
N TYR A 266 11.63 -0.12 26.06
CA TYR A 266 13.07 -0.24 26.32
C TYR A 266 13.40 -1.42 27.26
N GLU A 267 12.50 -1.69 28.20
CA GLU A 267 12.58 -2.69 29.28
C GLU A 267 12.34 -4.12 28.80
N SER A 268 12.11 -4.32 27.49
CA SER A 268 11.93 -5.65 26.90
C SER A 268 13.14 -6.56 27.21
N PRO A 269 12.93 -7.68 27.93
CA PRO A 269 14.03 -8.50 28.44
C PRO A 269 14.65 -9.40 27.37
N ASN A 270 13.94 -9.63 26.26
CA ASN A 270 14.38 -10.52 25.20
C ASN A 270 14.87 -9.69 24.00
N ILE A 271 16.14 -9.84 23.68
CA ILE A 271 16.80 -9.19 22.55
C ILE A 271 17.06 -10.26 21.49
N PHE A 272 16.68 -9.98 20.24
CA PHE A 272 16.99 -10.83 19.10
C PHE A 272 18.30 -10.39 18.48
N ILE A 273 19.29 -11.27 18.56
CA ILE A 273 20.57 -11.12 17.89
C ILE A 273 20.37 -11.64 16.47
N GLU A 274 20.38 -10.75 15.47
CA GLU A 274 20.08 -11.09 14.07
C GLU A 274 21.28 -10.85 13.17
N ARG A 275 21.51 -11.78 12.24
CA ARG A 275 22.45 -11.60 11.13
C ARG A 275 21.76 -11.88 9.81
N LYS A 276 22.15 -11.10 8.79
CA LYS A 276 21.75 -11.32 7.40
C LYS A 276 22.99 -11.52 6.56
N THR A 277 23.09 -12.66 5.89
CA THR A 277 24.21 -12.96 5.00
C THR A 277 23.72 -12.98 3.57
N HIS A 278 24.30 -12.13 2.73
CA HIS A 278 24.07 -12.17 1.28
C HIS A 278 24.82 -13.36 0.70
N HIS A 279 24.11 -14.22 -0.02
CA HIS A 279 24.63 -15.47 -0.59
C HIS A 279 25.49 -16.28 0.41
N ALA A 280 24.83 -17.00 1.28
CA ALA A 280 25.48 -17.88 2.23
C ALA A 280 26.06 -19.11 1.49
N ALA A 281 27.39 -19.30 1.58
CA ALA A 281 28.06 -20.46 0.99
C ALA A 281 27.49 -21.80 1.50
N TRP A 282 27.02 -21.84 2.75
CA TRP A 282 26.39 -23.01 3.36
C TRP A 282 24.94 -23.26 2.91
N LEU A 283 24.36 -22.38 2.07
CA LEU A 283 22.98 -22.49 1.60
C LEU A 283 22.87 -22.32 0.07
N ASN A 284 23.83 -22.89 -0.68
CA ASN A 284 23.91 -22.85 -2.14
C ASN A 284 23.84 -21.41 -2.72
N GLY A 285 24.42 -20.42 -2.01
CA GLY A 285 24.40 -19.02 -2.45
C GLY A 285 23.06 -18.31 -2.23
N ALA A 286 22.12 -18.87 -1.47
CA ALA A 286 20.91 -18.16 -1.08
C ALA A 286 21.19 -17.11 0.00
N SER A 287 20.48 -15.98 -0.01
CA SER A 287 20.56 -15.00 1.09
C SER A 287 19.79 -15.51 2.30
N VAL A 288 20.44 -15.55 3.48
CA VAL A 288 19.88 -16.10 4.71
C VAL A 288 19.70 -14.98 5.74
N LYS A 289 18.62 -15.09 6.53
CA LYS A 289 18.42 -14.31 7.76
C LYS A 289 18.31 -15.29 8.91
N ASP A 290 19.26 -15.24 9.82
CA ASP A 290 19.28 -16.06 11.02
C ASP A 290 19.20 -15.18 12.28
N ARG A 291 18.73 -15.76 13.39
CA ARG A 291 18.61 -15.06 14.67
C ARG A 291 18.50 -16.03 15.84
N PHE A 292 18.88 -15.57 17.03
CA PHE A 292 18.57 -16.25 18.28
C PHE A 292 18.17 -15.22 19.37
N PRO A 293 17.32 -15.61 20.33
CA PRO A 293 16.97 -14.75 21.46
C PRO A 293 18.06 -14.80 22.53
N LEU A 294 18.38 -13.64 23.11
CA LEU A 294 19.30 -13.48 24.23
C LEU A 294 18.66 -12.55 25.28
N LYS A 295 18.93 -12.78 26.56
CA LYS A 295 18.48 -11.88 27.63
C LYS A 295 19.31 -10.60 27.65
N GLU A 296 18.65 -9.47 27.92
CA GLU A 296 19.25 -8.13 27.88
C GLU A 296 20.52 -8.03 28.74
N ASP A 297 20.50 -8.60 29.95
CA ASP A 297 21.61 -8.62 30.90
C ASP A 297 22.83 -9.39 30.40
N LYS A 298 22.66 -10.30 29.43
CA LYS A 298 23.72 -11.10 28.83
C LYS A 298 24.28 -10.53 27.53
N VAL A 299 23.69 -9.46 26.99
CA VAL A 299 24.10 -8.92 25.69
C VAL A 299 25.52 -8.37 25.73
N ASN A 300 25.85 -7.55 26.74
CA ASN A 300 27.20 -6.97 26.85
C ASN A 300 28.27 -8.05 27.03
N SER A 301 28.04 -9.02 27.92
CA SER A 301 28.97 -10.14 28.13
C SER A 301 29.14 -11.02 26.89
N TYR A 302 28.08 -11.18 26.08
CA TYR A 302 28.18 -11.93 24.82
C TYR A 302 29.02 -11.20 23.78
N VAL A 303 28.81 -9.89 23.62
CA VAL A 303 29.60 -9.03 22.72
C VAL A 303 31.07 -8.98 23.15
N ALA A 304 31.33 -8.95 24.45
CA ALA A 304 32.69 -8.98 25.02
C ALA A 304 33.38 -10.35 24.89
N GLY A 305 32.66 -11.42 24.55
CA GLY A 305 33.19 -12.78 24.49
C GLY A 305 33.26 -13.49 25.84
N GLU A 306 32.78 -12.88 26.93
CA GLU A 306 32.74 -13.46 28.27
C GLU A 306 31.62 -14.51 28.43
N TYR A 307 30.51 -14.31 27.71
CA TYR A 307 29.39 -15.24 27.67
C TYR A 307 29.41 -16.01 26.35
N THR A 308 29.74 -17.31 26.41
CA THR A 308 30.06 -18.10 25.21
C THR A 308 28.84 -18.83 24.63
N PRO A 309 28.85 -19.17 23.32
CA PRO A 309 27.84 -20.00 22.67
C PRO A 309 27.54 -21.30 23.41
N GLU A 310 28.57 -21.96 23.97
CA GLU A 310 28.44 -23.19 24.73
C GLU A 310 27.61 -22.99 25.99
N GLN A 311 27.82 -21.88 26.71
CA GLN A 311 27.04 -21.52 27.90
C GLN A 311 25.57 -21.21 27.54
N ILE A 312 25.33 -20.57 26.39
CA ILE A 312 23.97 -20.33 25.88
C ILE A 312 23.25 -21.66 25.64
N VAL A 313 23.92 -22.59 24.97
CA VAL A 313 23.39 -23.93 24.66
C VAL A 313 23.14 -24.74 25.93
N GLU A 314 24.06 -24.71 26.89
CA GLU A 314 23.91 -25.39 28.17
C GLU A 314 22.69 -24.88 28.94
N GLN A 315 22.48 -23.56 28.99
CA GLN A 315 21.29 -22.99 29.62
C GLN A 315 19.99 -23.36 28.89
N LEU A 316 20.00 -23.46 27.56
CA LEU A 316 18.83 -23.88 26.80
C LEU A 316 18.49 -25.35 27.05
N ARG A 317 19.51 -26.23 27.09
CA ARG A 317 19.36 -27.64 27.45
C ARG A 317 18.86 -27.80 28.88
N ALA A 318 19.42 -27.06 29.83
CA ALA A 318 19.00 -27.10 31.24
C ALA A 318 17.54 -26.67 31.43
N LYS A 319 17.03 -25.74 30.62
CA LYS A 319 15.62 -25.33 30.65
C LYS A 319 14.66 -26.36 30.05
N GLY A 320 15.14 -27.27 29.19
CA GLY A 320 14.32 -28.31 28.56
C GLY A 320 13.18 -27.80 27.68
N THR A 321 13.24 -26.54 27.22
CA THR A 321 12.14 -25.88 26.49
C THR A 321 12.32 -25.87 24.97
N ALA A 322 13.51 -26.25 24.47
CA ALA A 322 13.86 -26.25 23.06
C ALA A 322 14.27 -27.66 22.60
N ASP A 323 13.92 -27.98 21.36
CA ASP A 323 14.32 -29.19 20.64
C ASP A 323 15.80 -29.13 20.20
N GLU A 324 16.40 -30.30 19.94
CA GLU A 324 17.82 -30.39 19.54
C GLU A 324 18.13 -29.67 18.21
N GLU A 325 17.16 -29.57 17.28
CA GLU A 325 17.36 -28.82 16.04
C GLU A 325 17.48 -27.32 16.32
N THR A 326 16.58 -26.75 17.12
CA THR A 326 16.69 -25.37 17.60
C THR A 326 17.99 -25.13 18.35
N ILE A 327 18.42 -26.05 19.22
CA ILE A 327 19.67 -25.92 19.98
C ILE A 327 20.89 -25.86 19.04
N ASN A 328 20.95 -26.76 18.06
CA ASN A 328 22.03 -26.78 17.06
C ASN A 328 22.04 -25.51 16.19
N SER A 329 20.86 -25.02 15.81
CA SER A 329 20.71 -23.76 15.08
C SER A 329 21.21 -22.58 15.91
N VAL A 330 20.80 -22.47 17.18
CA VAL A 330 21.27 -21.41 18.09
C VAL A 330 22.79 -21.48 18.26
N ASN A 331 23.36 -22.68 18.41
CA ASN A 331 24.81 -22.85 18.52
C ASN A 331 25.55 -22.33 17.27
N PHE A 332 25.10 -22.73 16.08
CA PHE A 332 25.67 -22.29 14.81
C PHE A 332 25.61 -20.76 14.64
N ILE A 333 24.45 -20.16 14.92
CA ILE A 333 24.23 -18.72 14.73
C ILE A 333 25.02 -17.92 15.77
N SER A 334 24.95 -18.30 17.05
CA SER A 334 25.65 -17.58 18.13
C SER A 334 27.17 -17.68 18.01
N THR A 335 27.70 -18.82 17.57
CA THR A 335 29.12 -18.96 17.25
C THR A 335 29.51 -18.08 16.07
N GLY A 336 28.78 -18.16 14.96
CA GLY A 336 29.07 -17.39 13.76
C GLY A 336 29.06 -15.88 13.98
N ILE A 337 28.07 -15.37 14.73
CA ILE A 337 27.99 -13.94 15.06
C ILE A 337 29.15 -13.53 15.97
N GLN A 338 29.47 -14.30 17.02
CA GLN A 338 30.57 -13.95 17.92
C GLN A 338 31.94 -13.98 17.21
N THR A 339 32.13 -14.90 16.26
CA THR A 339 33.29 -14.89 15.36
C THR A 339 33.35 -13.60 14.54
N SER A 340 32.25 -13.17 13.92
CA SER A 340 32.21 -11.89 13.19
C SER A 340 32.56 -10.69 14.08
N PHE A 341 32.13 -10.67 15.35
CA PHE A 341 32.51 -9.63 16.31
C PHE A 341 34.03 -9.58 16.55
N LYS A 342 34.65 -10.75 16.72
CA LYS A 342 36.10 -10.87 16.99
C LYS A 342 36.95 -10.57 15.76
N GLU A 343 36.58 -11.07 14.59
CA GLU A 343 37.37 -10.92 13.37
C GLU A 343 37.25 -9.51 12.77
N LYS A 344 36.05 -8.91 12.83
CA LYS A 344 35.76 -7.63 12.18
C LYS A 344 35.78 -6.45 13.13
N ASN A 345 36.01 -6.65 14.43
CA ASN A 345 36.01 -5.62 15.47
C ASN A 345 34.73 -4.76 15.46
N LEU A 346 33.58 -5.42 15.53
CA LEU A 346 32.28 -4.77 15.40
C LEU A 346 31.90 -3.95 16.64
N THR A 347 31.35 -2.76 16.42
CA THR A 347 30.86 -1.84 17.46
C THR A 347 29.47 -1.32 17.10
N PRO A 348 28.66 -0.85 18.07
CA PRO A 348 27.38 -0.20 17.78
C PRO A 348 27.58 1.11 16.99
N ILE A 349 26.95 1.22 15.81
CA ILE A 349 27.11 2.39 14.93
C ILE A 349 25.83 3.21 14.83
N CYS A 350 24.70 2.56 14.55
CA CYS A 350 23.45 3.26 14.29
C CYS A 350 22.25 2.48 14.79
N ARG A 351 21.42 3.12 15.61
CA ARG A 351 20.09 2.63 15.96
C ARG A 351 19.07 3.12 14.95
N ILE A 352 18.19 2.22 14.56
CA ILE A 352 17.02 2.51 13.72
C ILE A 352 15.78 2.16 14.53
N PHE A 353 14.99 3.18 14.84
CA PHE A 353 13.67 3.08 15.46
C PHE A 353 12.60 3.25 14.39
N TYR A 354 11.48 2.53 14.49
CA TYR A 354 10.28 2.76 13.70
C TYR A 354 9.09 2.02 14.34
N SER A 355 7.87 2.46 14.03
CA SER A 355 6.63 1.76 14.39
C SER A 355 6.16 0.91 13.21
N ARG A 356 5.91 -0.39 13.45
CA ARG A 356 5.51 -1.34 12.39
C ARG A 356 4.07 -1.79 12.53
N THR A 357 3.33 -1.67 11.43
CA THR A 357 2.08 -2.40 11.21
C THR A 357 2.33 -3.53 10.22
N ALA A 358 2.06 -4.78 10.60
CA ALA A 358 2.18 -5.93 9.71
C ALA A 358 0.80 -6.43 9.30
N PHE A 359 0.61 -6.76 8.03
CA PHE A 359 -0.65 -7.26 7.48
C PHE A 359 -0.41 -8.63 6.86
N GLN A 360 -1.15 -9.62 7.33
CA GLN A 360 -1.04 -10.99 6.86
C GLN A 360 -2.28 -11.77 7.28
N LEU A 361 -2.79 -12.62 6.38
CA LEU A 361 -3.79 -13.61 6.74
C LEU A 361 -3.12 -14.73 7.57
N PRO A 362 -3.55 -14.99 8.82
CA PRO A 362 -3.09 -16.13 9.61
C PRO A 362 -3.21 -17.45 8.81
N GLY A 363 -2.12 -18.21 8.75
CA GLY A 363 -2.06 -19.47 7.99
C GLY A 363 -1.76 -19.31 6.49
N ASP A 364 -1.83 -18.10 5.92
CA ASP A 364 -1.47 -17.83 4.53
C ASP A 364 -0.11 -17.11 4.45
N GLN A 365 0.81 -17.68 3.67
CA GLN A 365 2.16 -17.13 3.46
C GLN A 365 2.33 -16.49 2.08
N LYS A 366 1.29 -16.50 1.23
CA LYS A 366 1.35 -15.99 -0.15
C LYS A 366 1.69 -14.51 -0.21
N LEU A 367 1.10 -13.73 0.69
CA LEU A 367 1.28 -12.29 0.75
C LEU A 367 1.44 -11.83 2.19
N ARG A 368 2.55 -11.14 2.44
CA ARG A 368 2.78 -10.42 3.69
C ARG A 368 3.19 -8.99 3.37
N ILE A 369 2.52 -8.04 3.99
CA ILE A 369 2.83 -6.62 3.85
C ILE A 369 3.26 -6.08 5.21
N SER A 370 4.24 -5.19 5.24
CA SER A 370 4.57 -4.43 6.44
C SER A 370 4.77 -2.96 6.10
N LEU A 371 4.24 -2.08 6.94
CA LEU A 371 4.41 -0.64 6.83
C LEU A 371 5.14 -0.13 8.07
N ASP A 372 6.30 0.49 7.84
CA ASP A 372 7.12 1.10 8.87
C ASP A 372 6.96 2.62 8.85
N SER A 373 6.37 3.20 9.89
CA SER A 373 6.22 4.65 10.09
C SER A 373 7.18 5.18 11.16
N ASP A 374 7.26 6.51 11.28
CA ASP A 374 8.06 7.21 12.31
C ASP A 374 9.54 6.81 12.34
N MET A 375 10.08 6.47 11.17
CA MET A 375 11.43 5.94 11.07
C MET A 375 12.45 6.99 11.47
N THR A 376 13.24 6.66 12.49
CA THR A 376 14.23 7.55 13.07
C THR A 376 15.57 6.84 13.21
N TYR A 377 16.61 7.53 12.78
CA TYR A 377 18.00 7.12 12.85
C TYR A 377 18.67 7.83 14.00
N ILE A 378 19.38 7.08 14.84
CA ILE A 378 20.03 7.60 16.04
C ILE A 378 21.48 7.10 16.06
N ARG A 379 22.43 7.99 16.31
CA ARG A 379 23.84 7.64 16.49
C ARG A 379 24.04 6.84 17.77
N GLU A 380 24.81 5.76 17.66
CA GLU A 380 25.26 4.90 18.77
C GLU A 380 26.79 4.87 18.89
N ASP A 381 27.48 5.40 17.88
CA ASP A 381 28.92 5.44 17.76
C ASP A 381 29.56 6.52 18.65
N ASP A 382 30.89 6.49 18.69
CA ASP A 382 31.76 7.46 19.37
C ASP A 382 32.82 8.08 18.43
N LEU A 383 32.62 8.01 17.11
CA LEU A 383 33.59 8.45 16.08
C LEU A 383 33.90 9.96 16.10
N ASP A 384 33.00 10.77 16.68
CA ASP A 384 33.18 12.22 16.85
C ASP A 384 33.70 12.59 18.26
N GLY A 385 34.20 11.61 19.01
CA GLY A 385 34.69 11.76 20.38
C GLY A 385 33.60 11.95 21.44
N THR A 386 32.32 11.98 21.05
CA THR A 386 31.20 12.09 22.00
C THR A 386 30.85 10.69 22.53
N LYS A 387 31.02 10.46 23.83
CA LYS A 387 30.53 9.22 24.47
C LYS A 387 29.01 9.29 24.64
N ARG A 388 28.30 8.51 23.83
CA ARG A 388 26.82 8.43 23.84
C ARG A 388 26.28 7.29 24.69
N ARG A 389 27.08 6.24 24.89
CA ARG A 389 26.67 5.02 25.59
C ARG A 389 27.31 4.99 26.98
N GLU A 390 26.49 4.87 28.01
CA GLU A 390 26.95 4.71 29.38
C GLU A 390 27.65 3.35 29.55
N ASN A 391 28.76 3.30 30.29
CA ASN A 391 29.50 2.08 30.62
C ASN A 391 29.81 1.17 29.42
N ASN A 392 30.01 1.74 28.22
CA ASN A 392 30.20 1.00 26.97
C ASN A 392 29.06 0.00 26.65
N ASN A 393 27.84 0.26 27.14
CA ASN A 393 26.68 -0.58 26.91
C ASN A 393 26.41 -0.77 25.41
N TRP A 394 25.79 -1.89 25.02
CA TRP A 394 25.46 -2.23 23.64
C TRP A 394 24.46 -1.28 22.97
N ARG A 395 23.76 -0.45 23.76
CA ARG A 395 22.79 0.56 23.31
C ARG A 395 22.79 1.77 24.26
N ARG A 396 22.49 2.97 23.76
CA ARG A 396 22.24 4.16 24.59
C ARG A 396 20.99 4.04 25.46
N THR A 397 21.04 4.62 26.67
CA THR A 397 20.01 4.58 27.73
C THR A 397 19.08 5.80 27.71
N ASP A 398 19.47 6.88 27.05
CA ASP A 398 18.71 8.14 26.96
C ASP A 398 17.70 8.18 25.80
N ALA A 399 17.62 7.13 24.98
CA ALA A 399 16.66 7.01 23.89
C ALA A 399 15.82 5.75 24.08
N HIS A 400 14.52 5.89 24.33
CA HIS A 400 13.62 4.76 24.55
C HIS A 400 12.80 4.50 23.27
N ILE A 401 11.49 4.78 23.31
CA ILE A 401 10.54 4.65 22.21
C ILE A 401 9.76 5.95 21.96
N ASP A 402 10.25 7.04 22.57
CA ASP A 402 9.64 8.36 22.64
C ASP A 402 9.92 9.19 21.38
N TYR A 403 9.39 8.71 20.25
CA TYR A 403 9.36 9.50 19.02
C TYR A 403 8.71 10.87 19.27
N PRO A 404 9.29 11.98 18.76
CA PRO A 404 10.37 12.05 17.77
C PRO A 404 11.77 12.28 18.37
N PHE A 405 12.02 11.92 19.63
CA PHE A 405 13.32 12.07 20.31
C PHE A 405 13.85 13.51 20.29
N SER A 406 13.00 14.47 20.63
CA SER A 406 13.32 15.90 20.56
C SER A 406 14.34 16.37 21.62
N HIS A 407 14.53 15.58 22.68
CA HIS A 407 15.50 15.83 23.75
C HIS A 407 16.93 15.50 23.32
N LEU A 408 17.12 14.68 22.29
CA LEU A 408 18.44 14.32 21.79
C LEU A 408 19.04 15.44 20.92
N PRO A 409 20.38 15.58 20.88
CA PRO A 409 21.05 16.55 20.02
C PRO A 409 20.67 16.35 18.55
N LYS A 410 20.43 17.45 17.82
CA LYS A 410 20.07 17.41 16.39
C LYS A 410 21.10 16.69 15.51
N LYS A 411 22.39 16.71 15.89
CA LYS A 411 23.48 16.00 15.20
C LYS A 411 23.42 14.47 15.34
N ASP A 412 22.70 13.98 16.34
CA ASP A 412 22.64 12.56 16.70
C ASP A 412 21.35 11.89 16.21
N VAL A 413 20.37 12.67 15.74
CA VAL A 413 19.05 12.17 15.36
C VAL A 413 18.67 12.67 13.98
N TYR A 414 18.30 11.73 13.13
CA TYR A 414 17.77 11.99 11.80
C TYR A 414 16.41 11.32 11.64
N ARG A 415 15.39 12.14 11.36
CA ARG A 415 14.00 11.70 11.20
C ARG A 415 13.72 11.53 9.72
N PHE A 416 13.45 10.31 9.30
CA PHE A 416 13.23 10.02 7.90
C PHE A 416 11.88 10.59 7.45
N PRO A 417 11.82 11.29 6.29
CA PRO A 417 10.62 12.02 5.88
C PRO A 417 9.48 11.13 5.38
N TYR A 418 9.72 9.84 5.11
CA TYR A 418 8.73 8.94 4.53
C TYR A 418 8.46 7.73 5.42
N ALA A 419 7.35 7.03 5.19
CA ALA A 419 7.15 5.68 5.70
C ALA A 419 7.67 4.66 4.66
N VAL A 420 7.96 3.43 5.10
CA VAL A 420 8.47 2.37 4.21
C VAL A 420 7.48 1.21 4.17
N LEU A 421 6.90 0.96 3.00
CA LEU A 421 6.10 -0.22 2.70
C LEU A 421 7.02 -1.33 2.18
N GLU A 422 6.88 -2.54 2.70
CA GLU A 422 7.57 -3.73 2.23
C GLU A 422 6.53 -4.81 1.93
N THR A 423 6.51 -5.29 0.69
CA THR A 423 5.66 -6.40 0.25
C THR A 423 6.52 -7.64 0.10
N LYS A 424 6.01 -8.79 0.55
CA LYS A 424 6.62 -10.10 0.39
C LYS A 424 5.62 -11.01 -0.27
N LEU A 425 5.91 -11.36 -1.51
CA LEU A 425 5.09 -12.25 -2.32
C LEU A 425 5.80 -13.59 -2.44
N GLN A 426 5.08 -14.67 -2.17
CA GLN A 426 5.50 -16.02 -2.50
C GLN A 426 5.01 -16.32 -3.91
N THR A 427 5.84 -15.98 -4.89
CA THR A 427 5.58 -16.33 -6.29
C THR A 427 6.00 -17.79 -6.51
N HIS A 428 5.06 -18.72 -6.37
CA HIS A 428 5.20 -19.98 -7.09
C HIS A 428 5.22 -19.64 -8.59
N LEU A 429 6.11 -20.28 -9.37
CA LEU A 429 6.30 -20.06 -10.82
C LEU A 429 4.97 -19.81 -11.54
N GLY A 430 4.66 -18.54 -11.87
CA GLY A 430 3.50 -18.14 -12.66
C GLY A 430 2.30 -17.52 -11.91
N GLN A 431 2.30 -17.39 -10.58
CA GLN A 431 1.23 -16.65 -9.89
C GLN A 431 1.48 -15.14 -9.90
N GLU A 432 0.54 -14.39 -10.46
CA GLU A 432 0.53 -12.93 -10.42
C GLU A 432 0.07 -12.40 -9.05
N PRO A 433 0.57 -11.22 -8.60
CA PRO A 433 0.07 -10.58 -7.39
C PRO A 433 -1.44 -10.27 -7.51
N PRO A 434 -2.18 -10.24 -6.39
CA PRO A 434 -3.59 -9.84 -6.41
C PRO A 434 -3.78 -8.48 -7.08
N GLN A 435 -4.81 -8.34 -7.91
CA GLN A 435 -5.08 -7.11 -8.68
C GLN A 435 -5.12 -5.86 -7.81
N TRP A 436 -5.76 -5.93 -6.64
CA TRP A 436 -5.84 -4.82 -5.70
C TRP A 436 -4.47 -4.33 -5.23
N LEU A 437 -3.51 -5.25 -5.08
CA LEU A 437 -2.15 -4.93 -4.67
C LEU A 437 -1.41 -4.25 -5.83
N THR A 438 -1.54 -4.76 -7.05
CA THR A 438 -0.98 -4.14 -8.25
C THR A 438 -1.49 -2.70 -8.41
N THR A 439 -2.82 -2.48 -8.29
CA THR A 439 -3.40 -1.13 -8.34
C THR A 439 -2.84 -0.21 -7.26
N LEU A 440 -2.65 -0.71 -6.03
CA LEU A 440 -2.04 0.08 -4.95
C LEU A 440 -0.58 0.43 -5.26
N LEU A 441 0.21 -0.52 -5.75
CA LEU A 441 1.63 -0.34 -6.00
C LEU A 441 1.91 0.58 -7.19
N ASP A 442 1.03 0.60 -8.18
CA ASP A 442 1.11 1.49 -9.35
C ASP A 442 0.48 2.87 -9.09
N SER A 443 -0.19 3.06 -7.95
CA SER A 443 -0.88 4.30 -7.62
C SER A 443 0.03 5.47 -7.26
N HIS A 444 -0.59 6.64 -7.10
CA HIS A 444 0.05 7.86 -6.59
C HIS A 444 0.46 7.78 -5.11
N LEU A 445 -0.01 6.77 -4.37
CA LEU A 445 0.18 6.67 -2.92
C LEU A 445 1.58 6.20 -2.52
N VAL A 446 2.25 5.47 -3.40
CA VAL A 446 3.56 4.85 -3.13
C VAL A 446 4.60 5.23 -4.21
N HIS A 447 5.86 5.20 -3.82
CA HIS A 447 7.00 5.44 -4.70
C HIS A 447 8.01 4.29 -4.54
N GLU A 448 8.25 3.53 -5.60
CA GLU A 448 9.12 2.36 -5.54
C GLU A 448 10.59 2.77 -5.32
N VAL A 449 11.24 2.16 -4.33
CA VAL A 449 12.67 2.35 -4.08
C VAL A 449 13.34 0.98 -3.97
N PRO A 450 13.76 0.41 -5.12
CA PRO A 450 14.36 -0.91 -5.17
C PRO A 450 15.56 -1.03 -4.24
N ARG A 451 15.62 -2.16 -3.51
CA ARG A 451 16.73 -2.53 -2.63
C ARG A 451 17.01 -1.53 -1.49
N PHE A 452 16.09 -0.62 -1.19
CA PHE A 452 16.23 0.32 -0.07
C PHE A 452 16.65 -0.41 1.21
N SER A 453 17.73 0.04 1.84
CA SER A 453 18.22 -0.51 3.10
C SER A 453 18.18 0.57 4.17
N LYS A 454 17.48 0.27 5.27
CA LYS A 454 17.40 1.18 6.42
C LYS A 454 18.82 1.51 6.91
N TYR A 455 19.66 0.49 7.13
CA TYR A 455 21.03 0.68 7.61
C TYR A 455 21.88 1.53 6.66
N LEU A 456 21.90 1.19 5.36
CA LEU A 456 22.72 1.94 4.40
C LEU A 456 22.29 3.41 4.33
N HIS A 457 20.98 3.70 4.44
CA HIS A 457 20.52 5.08 4.48
C HIS A 457 20.96 5.82 5.74
N GLY A 458 20.79 5.21 6.93
CA GLY A 458 21.22 5.80 8.20
C GLY A 458 22.73 6.07 8.27
N ALA A 459 23.53 5.09 7.83
CA ALA A 459 24.97 5.23 7.76
C ALA A 459 25.38 6.30 6.73
N SER A 460 24.76 6.33 5.55
CA SER A 460 25.06 7.35 4.53
C SER A 460 24.76 8.79 4.98
N TYR A 461 23.76 8.97 5.85
CA TYR A 461 23.41 10.28 6.37
C TYR A 461 24.42 10.78 7.40
N PHE A 462 24.80 9.95 8.37
CA PHE A 462 25.69 10.37 9.47
C PHE A 462 27.18 10.32 9.10
N TYR A 463 27.57 9.41 8.22
CA TYR A 463 28.98 9.11 7.93
C TYR A 463 29.34 9.31 6.45
N GLY A 464 28.51 10.00 5.67
CA GLY A 464 28.69 10.14 4.23
C GLY A 464 30.09 10.59 3.78
N GLU A 465 30.75 11.44 4.56
CA GLU A 465 32.13 11.90 4.27
C GLU A 465 33.20 10.82 4.45
N ARG A 466 32.94 9.79 5.26
CA ARG A 466 33.85 8.67 5.52
C ARG A 466 33.57 7.46 4.63
N LEU A 467 32.42 7.44 3.95
CA LEU A 467 31.97 6.28 3.20
C LEU A 467 32.52 6.31 1.77
N PRO A 468 33.06 5.20 1.25
CA PRO A 468 33.63 5.16 -0.09
C PRO A 468 32.56 5.23 -1.18
N LEU A 469 31.36 4.74 -0.89
CA LEU A 469 30.25 4.62 -1.82
C LEU A 469 28.95 5.03 -1.13
N LEU A 470 28.04 5.62 -1.90
CA LEU A 470 26.73 6.05 -1.44
C LEU A 470 25.61 5.33 -2.21
N PRO A 471 24.46 5.06 -1.57
CA PRO A 471 23.36 4.39 -2.25
C PRO A 471 22.68 5.32 -3.26
N TRP A 472 22.23 4.74 -4.38
CA TRP A 472 21.65 5.49 -5.50
C TRP A 472 20.42 6.33 -5.10
N TRP A 473 19.57 5.83 -4.19
CA TRP A 473 18.33 6.51 -3.80
C TRP A 473 18.54 7.81 -3.02
N LEU A 474 19.78 8.18 -2.68
CA LEU A 474 20.05 9.51 -2.12
C LEU A 474 19.72 10.63 -3.12
N SER A 475 19.79 10.38 -4.42
CA SER A 475 19.35 11.36 -5.43
C SER A 475 17.85 11.63 -5.31
N GLU A 476 17.06 10.60 -5.02
CA GLU A 476 15.59 10.69 -4.87
C GLU A 476 15.16 11.46 -3.62
N MET A 477 16.03 11.60 -2.61
CA MET A 477 15.71 12.37 -1.39
C MET A 477 15.47 13.86 -1.66
N SER A 478 15.96 14.37 -2.79
CA SER A 478 15.74 15.77 -3.21
C SER A 478 14.42 15.97 -3.99
N THR A 479 13.77 14.88 -4.40
CA THR A 479 12.55 14.89 -5.20
C THR A 479 11.32 14.76 -4.30
N ASP A 480 10.27 15.54 -4.59
CA ASP A 480 8.98 15.33 -3.95
C ASP A 480 8.29 14.09 -4.56
N ILE A 481 8.16 13.03 -3.76
CA ILE A 481 7.57 11.76 -4.20
C ILE A 481 6.05 11.83 -4.41
N ARG A 482 5.39 12.94 -4.06
CA ARG A 482 3.95 13.12 -4.24
C ARG A 482 3.60 13.20 -5.72
N LYS A 483 2.74 12.28 -6.15
CA LYS A 483 2.21 12.20 -7.52
C LYS A 483 0.77 12.76 -7.56
N PRO A 484 0.29 13.28 -8.72
CA PRO A 484 -1.11 13.69 -8.86
C PRO A 484 -2.04 12.51 -8.61
N ARG A 485 -3.23 12.77 -8.04
CA ARG A 485 -4.20 11.72 -7.70
C ARG A 485 -4.65 11.00 -8.97
N SER A 486 -4.44 9.69 -9.00
CA SER A 486 -4.98 8.78 -10.01
C SER A 486 -6.49 8.62 -9.82
N MET A 487 -7.29 8.76 -10.88
CA MET A 487 -8.77 8.74 -10.79
C MET A 487 -9.34 7.41 -10.24
N ASN A 488 -8.60 6.30 -10.36
CA ASN A 488 -9.07 4.94 -10.03
C ASN A 488 -8.32 4.28 -8.87
N ALA A 489 -7.53 5.02 -8.08
CA ALA A 489 -6.84 4.46 -6.92
C ALA A 489 -6.87 5.41 -5.73
N GLY A 490 -7.26 4.88 -4.56
CA GLY A 490 -7.40 5.62 -3.32
C GLY A 490 -8.65 5.22 -2.53
N LEU A 491 -8.76 5.73 -1.32
CA LEU A 491 -10.00 5.66 -0.53
C LEU A 491 -10.91 6.81 -0.94
N SER A 492 -12.05 6.49 -1.55
CA SER A 492 -13.12 7.47 -1.78
C SER A 492 -14.40 6.94 -1.15
N ARG A 493 -15.12 7.84 -0.47
CA ARG A 493 -16.49 7.57 -0.01
C ARG A 493 -17.41 7.50 -1.23
N SER A 494 -17.52 6.34 -1.87
CA SER A 494 -18.64 6.10 -2.78
C SER A 494 -19.92 5.99 -1.96
N LYS A 495 -21.09 6.20 -2.58
CA LYS A 495 -22.39 5.93 -1.93
C LYS A 495 -22.54 4.47 -1.48
N SER A 496 -21.66 3.56 -1.92
CA SER A 496 -21.68 2.14 -1.59
C SER A 496 -20.62 1.71 -0.56
N PHE A 497 -19.83 2.64 0.01
CA PHE A 497 -18.80 2.41 1.05
C PHE A 497 -17.74 1.32 0.77
N LYS A 498 -17.67 0.76 -0.44
CA LYS A 498 -16.63 -0.19 -0.85
C LYS A 498 -15.38 0.56 -1.34
N PRO A 499 -14.16 0.07 -1.01
CA PRO A 499 -12.92 0.66 -1.51
C PRO A 499 -12.87 0.67 -3.04
N LEU A 500 -12.44 1.78 -3.64
CA LEU A 500 -12.33 1.93 -5.09
C LEU A 500 -11.08 1.29 -5.71
N ILE A 501 -10.51 0.26 -5.07
CA ILE A 501 -9.24 -0.31 -5.48
C ILE A 501 -9.37 -1.11 -6.80
N ASP A 502 -10.58 -1.50 -7.21
CA ASP A 502 -10.77 -2.44 -8.32
C ASP A 502 -11.32 -1.82 -9.62
N GLY A 503 -11.64 -0.52 -9.67
CA GLY A 503 -12.17 0.15 -10.88
C GLY A 503 -13.54 -0.33 -11.39
N GLN A 504 -13.99 -1.54 -11.04
CA GLN A 504 -15.23 -2.17 -11.53
C GLN A 504 -16.49 -1.47 -10.99
N TYR A 505 -16.46 -1.01 -9.74
CA TYR A 505 -17.64 -0.38 -9.11
C TYR A 505 -17.96 1.01 -9.66
N ARG A 506 -16.95 1.74 -10.14
CA ARG A 506 -17.17 3.05 -10.77
C ARG A 506 -17.73 2.89 -12.17
N HIS A 507 -17.32 1.87 -12.92
CA HIS A 507 -17.94 1.54 -14.21
C HIS A 507 -19.41 1.15 -14.08
N ALA A 508 -19.78 0.37 -13.06
CA ALA A 508 -21.17 0.05 -12.77
C ALA A 508 -21.99 1.29 -12.41
N MET A 509 -21.43 2.21 -11.62
CA MET A 509 -22.11 3.46 -11.23
C MET A 509 -22.20 4.45 -12.41
N GLU A 510 -21.16 4.57 -13.23
CA GLU A 510 -21.17 5.38 -14.46
C GLU A 510 -22.09 4.78 -15.53
N GLU A 511 -22.29 3.46 -15.57
CA GLU A 511 -23.34 2.83 -16.37
C GLU A 511 -24.73 3.12 -15.82
N GLU A 512 -24.90 3.11 -14.51
CA GLU A 512 -26.18 3.40 -13.83
C GLU A 512 -26.57 4.88 -13.97
N GLU A 513 -25.60 5.79 -13.86
CA GLU A 513 -25.76 7.22 -14.08
C GLU A 513 -26.06 7.52 -15.55
N ARG A 514 -25.36 6.86 -16.50
CA ARG A 514 -25.71 6.91 -17.94
C ARG A 514 -27.09 6.31 -18.24
N ARG A 515 -27.54 5.30 -17.47
CA ARG A 515 -28.90 4.74 -17.56
C ARG A 515 -29.95 5.74 -17.06
N MET A 516 -29.69 6.40 -15.93
CA MET A 516 -30.58 7.44 -15.39
C MET A 516 -30.65 8.65 -16.31
N GLU A 517 -29.53 9.11 -16.88
CA GLU A 517 -29.52 10.17 -17.89
C GLU A 517 -30.29 9.77 -19.16
N ARG A 518 -30.20 8.51 -19.61
CA ARG A 518 -31.02 7.99 -20.71
C ARG A 518 -32.51 7.98 -20.36
N GLN A 519 -32.88 7.61 -19.13
CA GLN A 519 -34.27 7.65 -18.68
C GLN A 519 -34.80 9.08 -18.60
N GLU A 520 -34.01 10.03 -18.09
CA GLU A 520 -34.39 11.45 -18.08
C GLU A 520 -34.54 12.03 -19.48
N ARG A 521 -33.63 11.68 -20.41
CA ARG A 521 -33.74 12.12 -21.82
C ARG A 521 -34.97 11.54 -22.49
N THR A 522 -35.27 10.26 -22.23
CA THR A 522 -36.49 9.61 -22.73
C THR A 522 -37.75 10.28 -22.16
N ALA A 523 -37.79 10.53 -20.85
CA ALA A 523 -38.91 11.21 -20.18
C ALA A 523 -39.12 12.65 -20.71
N LYS A 524 -38.04 13.39 -20.95
CA LYS A 524 -38.09 14.73 -21.58
C LYS A 524 -38.54 14.67 -23.04
N SER A 525 -38.21 13.61 -23.79
CA SER A 525 -38.67 13.42 -25.18
C SER A 525 -40.17 13.08 -25.27
N VAL A 526 -40.69 12.29 -24.31
CA VAL A 526 -42.12 11.96 -24.23
C VAL A 526 -42.94 13.18 -23.78
N ALA A 527 -42.41 13.98 -22.84
CA ALA A 527 -43.02 15.25 -22.47
C ALA A 527 -43.03 16.29 -23.61
N ALA A 528 -42.10 16.19 -24.57
CA ALA A 528 -42.05 17.06 -25.75
C ALA A 528 -42.99 16.59 -26.88
N SER A 529 -43.34 15.30 -26.96
CA SER A 529 -44.30 14.78 -27.93
C SER A 529 -45.77 15.04 -27.57
N ASP A 530 -46.07 15.22 -26.28
CA ASP A 530 -47.44 15.50 -25.79
C ASP A 530 -47.85 16.99 -25.92
N GLY A 531 -46.96 17.85 -26.42
CA GLY A 531 -47.19 19.29 -26.57
C GLY A 531 -47.90 19.74 -27.85
N SER A 532 -48.33 18.83 -28.73
CA SER A 532 -48.90 19.19 -30.04
C SER A 532 -50.16 18.39 -30.40
N SER A 533 -51.29 18.72 -29.76
CA SER A 533 -52.60 18.75 -30.42
C SER A 533 -53.67 19.35 -29.50
N LEU A 534 -54.14 20.56 -29.83
CA LEU A 534 -55.39 21.10 -29.29
C LEU A 534 -56.24 21.60 -30.47
N ALA A 535 -57.29 20.87 -30.84
CA ALA A 535 -58.50 21.43 -31.45
C ALA A 535 -59.64 20.40 -31.54
N GLY A 536 -60.66 20.58 -30.68
CA GLY A 536 -62.06 20.38 -31.02
C GLY A 536 -62.64 18.96 -30.98
N SER A 537 -63.44 18.66 -29.95
CA SER A 537 -64.91 18.52 -30.09
C SER A 537 -65.54 17.94 -28.81
N THR A 538 -66.76 18.42 -28.56
CA THR A 538 -67.59 18.26 -27.36
C THR A 538 -68.12 16.83 -27.16
N VAL A 539 -68.31 16.41 -25.89
CA VAL A 539 -69.55 15.76 -25.31
C VAL A 539 -69.23 14.76 -24.17
N HIS A 540 -69.98 14.93 -23.06
CA HIS A 540 -70.28 14.11 -21.87
C HIS A 540 -69.66 12.69 -21.65
N SER A 541 -69.15 12.43 -20.43
CA SER A 541 -69.83 11.64 -19.35
C SER A 541 -68.83 11.18 -18.25
N GLN A 542 -69.14 11.45 -16.98
CA GLN A 542 -69.36 10.50 -15.86
C GLN A 542 -68.42 9.28 -15.71
N ILE A 543 -67.62 9.36 -14.64
CA ILE A 543 -67.23 8.35 -13.63
C ILE A 543 -67.30 6.86 -14.03
N ALA A 544 -66.14 6.19 -13.97
CA ALA A 544 -66.03 4.80 -13.51
C ALA A 544 -64.67 4.59 -12.81
N GLY A 545 -64.70 3.93 -11.65
CA GLY A 545 -63.53 3.56 -10.85
C GLY A 545 -62.69 2.44 -11.48
N PRO A 546 -61.57 2.07 -10.84
CA PRO A 546 -60.56 1.19 -11.41
C PRO A 546 -61.00 -0.29 -11.36
N PRO A 547 -60.68 -1.10 -12.39
CA PRO A 547 -60.78 -2.55 -12.28
C PRO A 547 -59.50 -3.15 -11.68
N SER A 548 -59.75 -4.06 -10.75
CA SER A 548 -58.83 -4.94 -10.03
C SER A 548 -58.16 -5.99 -10.94
N ILE A 549 -56.93 -6.41 -10.60
CA ILE A 549 -56.49 -7.80 -10.79
C ILE A 549 -55.87 -8.34 -9.50
N THR A 550 -56.31 -9.54 -9.21
CA THR A 550 -56.31 -10.37 -8.01
C THR A 550 -54.95 -10.92 -7.59
N VAL A 551 -54.67 -10.90 -6.28
CA VAL A 551 -53.78 -11.86 -5.60
C VAL A 551 -54.70 -12.78 -4.78
N GLN A 552 -54.64 -14.08 -5.03
CA GLN A 552 -55.32 -15.10 -4.21
C GLN A 552 -54.50 -15.42 -2.97
N ALA A 553 -55.22 -15.50 -1.85
CA ALA A 553 -54.74 -15.77 -0.50
C ALA A 553 -54.90 -17.26 -0.12
N ALA A 554 -54.20 -17.65 0.95
CA ALA A 554 -54.64 -18.66 1.91
C ALA A 554 -54.11 -18.16 3.28
N GLU A 555 -54.94 -17.54 4.12
CA GLU A 555 -55.93 -18.09 5.07
C GLU A 555 -55.42 -17.98 6.51
N ASN A 556 -56.08 -17.07 7.26
CA ASN A 556 -56.45 -17.00 8.68
C ASN A 556 -55.68 -17.85 9.72
N VAL A 557 -55.42 -17.33 10.94
CA VAL A 557 -56.42 -17.30 12.02
C VAL A 557 -56.03 -16.28 13.13
N ASP A 558 -56.99 -15.39 13.39
CA ASP A 558 -57.55 -14.91 14.68
C ASP A 558 -56.66 -14.26 15.77
N GLY A 559 -57.20 -13.27 16.51
CA GLY A 559 -56.58 -12.95 17.80
C GLY A 559 -56.87 -11.68 18.61
N SER A 560 -57.56 -10.64 18.11
CA SER A 560 -58.29 -9.64 18.93
C SER A 560 -57.58 -8.69 19.95
N LYS A 561 -58.18 -7.47 20.06
CA LYS A 561 -58.25 -6.50 21.20
C LYS A 561 -57.07 -5.52 21.44
N ILE A 562 -57.23 -4.25 21.86
CA ILE A 562 -58.27 -3.19 21.88
C ILE A 562 -57.56 -1.95 22.49
N LYS A 563 -57.62 -0.79 21.80
CA LYS A 563 -57.76 0.62 22.28
C LYS A 563 -56.70 1.26 23.26
N PRO A 564 -56.79 2.56 23.67
CA PRO A 564 -56.27 3.70 22.90
C PRO A 564 -55.71 4.92 23.73
N SER A 565 -55.34 5.99 23.01
CA SER A 565 -55.39 7.41 23.44
C SER A 565 -54.20 7.93 24.27
N LYS A 566 -53.79 9.21 24.25
CA LYS A 566 -54.54 10.49 24.21
C LYS A 566 -53.57 11.66 23.91
N LYS A 567 -54.10 12.68 23.20
CA LYS A 567 -54.07 14.17 23.41
C LYS A 567 -52.75 14.86 23.86
N ALA A 568 -52.39 16.08 23.45
CA ALA A 568 -53.16 17.34 23.24
C ALA A 568 -52.28 18.36 22.45
N LYS A 569 -52.82 19.20 21.52
CA LYS A 569 -53.21 20.64 21.65
C LYS A 569 -52.12 21.57 22.21
N ASN A 570 -51.90 22.82 21.80
CA ASN A 570 -52.37 23.73 20.73
C ASN A 570 -51.50 25.01 20.92
N GLY A 571 -51.29 25.81 19.86
CA GLY A 571 -50.80 27.20 20.00
C GLY A 571 -50.25 27.73 18.68
N GLY A 572 -51.02 28.59 18.01
CA GLY A 572 -50.67 29.22 16.74
C GLY A 572 -50.37 30.71 16.85
N ASP A 573 -50.19 31.30 15.65
CA ASP A 573 -50.08 32.73 15.27
C ASP A 573 -48.65 33.32 15.38
N ASN A 574 -48.08 34.03 14.40
CA ASN A 574 -48.64 34.70 13.22
C ASN A 574 -47.55 35.15 12.21
N LEU A 575 -48.02 35.42 10.98
CA LEU A 575 -47.58 36.40 9.97
C LEU A 575 -46.60 36.07 8.81
N SER A 576 -47.05 36.59 7.66
CA SER A 576 -46.70 36.42 6.25
C SER A 576 -45.92 37.61 5.66
N SER A 577 -45.11 37.39 4.61
CA SER A 577 -45.23 38.02 3.26
C SER A 577 -44.05 37.57 2.37
N THR A 578 -44.23 36.89 1.24
CA THR A 578 -44.60 37.29 -0.14
C THR A 578 -43.49 37.91 -1.01
N TYR A 579 -43.34 37.29 -2.20
CA TYR A 579 -42.84 37.76 -3.51
C TYR A 579 -41.36 37.59 -3.93
N SER A 580 -41.22 36.67 -4.90
CA SER A 580 -40.35 36.46 -6.07
C SER A 580 -39.20 37.43 -6.43
N PRO A 581 -38.24 36.94 -7.24
CA PRO A 581 -38.16 37.50 -8.59
C PRO A 581 -37.98 36.47 -9.73
N SER A 582 -38.38 36.94 -10.91
CA SER A 582 -38.42 36.30 -12.23
C SER A 582 -37.13 36.42 -13.03
N LEU A 583 -37.04 35.58 -14.06
CA LEU A 583 -36.00 35.46 -15.10
C LEU A 583 -35.64 36.75 -15.85
N GLY A 584 -34.39 36.79 -16.33
CA GLY A 584 -33.93 37.62 -17.45
C GLY A 584 -32.87 36.90 -18.29
N ASN A 585 -33.22 36.59 -19.54
CA ASN A 585 -32.40 36.00 -20.59
C ASN A 585 -31.20 36.87 -20.99
N ASN A 586 -30.10 36.24 -21.42
CA ASN A 586 -29.47 36.61 -22.70
C ASN A 586 -28.51 35.52 -23.22
N GLU A 587 -28.86 34.97 -24.38
CA GLU A 587 -28.03 34.09 -25.20
C GLU A 587 -27.09 34.92 -26.10
N LYS A 588 -25.90 34.37 -26.38
CA LYS A 588 -25.22 34.52 -27.67
C LYS A 588 -24.56 33.18 -28.03
N GLY A 589 -25.12 32.50 -29.03
CA GLY A 589 -24.55 31.31 -29.64
C GLY A 589 -23.69 31.62 -30.86
N VAL A 590 -22.76 30.72 -31.20
CA VAL A 590 -22.24 30.53 -32.56
C VAL A 590 -22.02 29.04 -32.83
N MET A 591 -22.95 28.50 -33.63
CA MET A 591 -22.88 27.53 -34.73
C MET A 591 -21.93 26.31 -34.74
N TYR A 592 -22.61 25.18 -35.03
CA TYR A 592 -22.17 23.84 -35.41
C TYR A 592 -21.38 23.75 -36.74
N ARG A 593 -20.58 22.68 -36.86
CA ARG A 593 -20.41 21.96 -38.14
C ARG A 593 -20.49 20.45 -37.90
N GLY A 594 -21.60 19.85 -38.31
CA GLY A 594 -21.80 18.40 -38.35
C GLY A 594 -21.27 17.77 -39.64
N GLY A 595 -20.91 16.50 -39.56
CA GLY A 595 -20.48 15.67 -40.70
C GLY A 595 -20.64 14.19 -40.39
N ALA A 596 -21.80 13.66 -40.80
CA ALA A 596 -22.16 12.31 -41.25
C ALA A 596 -21.54 11.04 -40.62
N ALA A 597 -22.42 10.13 -40.23
CA ALA A 597 -22.16 8.73 -39.88
C ALA A 597 -22.17 7.81 -41.11
N SER A 598 -21.38 6.73 -41.06
CA SER A 598 -21.63 5.38 -41.62
C SER A 598 -20.43 4.47 -41.30
N PRO A 599 -20.50 3.14 -41.52
CA PRO A 599 -21.19 2.11 -40.75
C PRO A 599 -20.19 1.19 -39.99
N ILE A 600 -20.76 0.25 -39.22
CA ILE A 600 -20.04 -0.74 -38.39
C ILE A 600 -19.21 -1.71 -39.25
N GLU A 601 -17.91 -1.81 -38.96
CA GLU A 601 -17.06 -2.96 -39.29
C GLU A 601 -16.47 -3.54 -38.00
N ILE A 602 -16.55 -4.86 -37.86
CA ILE A 602 -15.97 -5.66 -36.78
C ILE A 602 -14.69 -6.27 -37.34
N GLU A 603 -13.52 -5.94 -36.78
CA GLU A 603 -12.25 -6.61 -37.07
C GLU A 603 -11.24 -6.51 -35.89
N PRO A 604 -10.22 -7.39 -35.84
CA PRO A 604 -9.85 -8.14 -34.64
C PRO A 604 -8.71 -7.53 -33.80
N VAL A 605 -8.55 -8.11 -32.60
CA VAL A 605 -7.49 -7.84 -31.62
C VAL A 605 -6.10 -7.85 -32.27
N GLY A 606 -5.47 -6.68 -32.35
CA GLY A 606 -4.11 -6.46 -32.78
C GLY A 606 -3.59 -5.16 -32.19
N GLU A 607 -2.85 -5.27 -31.08
CA GLU A 607 -2.36 -4.17 -30.27
C GLU A 607 -1.29 -3.36 -31.04
N ALA A 608 -1.67 -2.20 -31.58
CA ALA A 608 -0.74 -1.23 -32.15
C ALA A 608 -0.27 -0.27 -31.04
N VAL A 609 1.02 -0.37 -30.67
CA VAL A 609 1.65 0.52 -29.68
C VAL A 609 1.87 1.90 -30.29
N ALA A 610 1.19 2.91 -29.75
CA ALA A 610 1.44 4.32 -30.03
C ALA A 610 2.79 4.75 -29.43
N ILE A 611 3.61 5.44 -30.22
CA ILE A 611 4.91 5.98 -29.81
C ILE A 611 4.76 7.49 -29.60
N ASP A 612 4.87 7.94 -28.36
CA ASP A 612 4.93 9.36 -28.02
C ASP A 612 6.32 9.93 -28.33
N ILE A 613 6.37 11.01 -29.12
CA ILE A 613 7.59 11.75 -29.45
C ILE A 613 7.72 12.92 -28.46
N VAL A 614 8.79 12.91 -27.66
CA VAL A 614 9.20 14.05 -26.83
C VAL A 614 10.10 14.96 -27.69
N GLU A 615 9.64 16.19 -27.97
CA GLU A 615 10.47 17.25 -28.57
C GLU A 615 11.28 17.95 -27.47
N ASP A 616 12.61 17.92 -27.61
CA ASP A 616 13.53 18.76 -26.83
C ASP A 616 14.01 19.91 -27.72
N GLY A 617 13.69 21.14 -27.32
CA GLY A 617 13.99 22.34 -28.08
C GLY A 617 15.36 22.92 -27.73
N ASN A 618 16.29 22.98 -28.71
CA ASN A 618 17.19 24.12 -28.95
C ASN A 618 18.04 23.92 -30.23
N GLY A 619 18.26 24.99 -30.99
CA GLY A 619 19.45 25.15 -31.87
C GLY A 619 19.26 24.93 -33.37
N LYS A 620 19.34 26.04 -34.12
CA LYS A 620 19.42 26.15 -35.59
C LYS A 620 20.63 25.39 -36.17
N ASP A 621 20.45 24.60 -37.24
CA ASP A 621 21.22 24.78 -38.47
C ASP A 621 20.67 23.99 -39.69
N LYS A 622 20.89 24.55 -40.88
CA LYS A 622 20.44 24.05 -42.19
C LYS A 622 21.40 22.99 -42.73
N GLY A 623 20.88 21.87 -43.25
CA GLY A 623 21.67 20.92 -44.05
C GLY A 623 20.99 19.57 -44.23
N ALA A 624 20.59 19.26 -45.47
CA ALA A 624 19.92 18.02 -45.85
C ALA A 624 20.84 16.80 -45.68
N GLY A 625 20.49 15.95 -44.71
CA GLY A 625 21.01 14.59 -44.59
C GLY A 625 20.00 13.77 -43.80
N ARG A 626 19.49 12.67 -44.39
CA ARG A 626 18.60 11.71 -43.70
C ARG A 626 19.28 11.23 -42.41
N LYS A 627 18.93 11.81 -41.26
CA LYS A 627 19.37 11.36 -39.94
C LYS A 627 18.72 10.00 -39.67
N ARG A 628 19.53 8.93 -39.63
CA ARG A 628 19.11 7.64 -39.08
C ARG A 628 18.86 7.83 -37.58
N VAL A 629 17.60 7.85 -37.19
CA VAL A 629 17.19 7.84 -35.78
C VAL A 629 17.55 6.47 -35.22
N LYS A 630 18.51 6.40 -34.28
CA LYS A 630 18.77 5.19 -33.51
C LYS A 630 17.64 5.05 -32.47
N VAL A 631 16.63 4.24 -32.79
CA VAL A 631 15.60 3.85 -31.83
C VAL A 631 16.22 2.90 -30.81
N LYS A 632 16.07 3.23 -29.52
CA LYS A 632 16.53 2.40 -28.40
C LYS A 632 15.61 1.18 -28.33
N VAL A 633 16.11 0.01 -28.72
CA VAL A 633 15.33 -1.24 -28.62
C VAL A 633 15.15 -1.56 -27.14
N GLU A 634 13.91 -1.60 -26.67
CA GLU A 634 13.62 -1.94 -25.28
C GLU A 634 14.05 -3.39 -24.97
N PRO A 635 14.66 -3.66 -23.80
CA PRO A 635 15.01 -5.02 -23.37
C PRO A 635 13.83 -6.00 -23.41
N LYS A 636 12.60 -5.48 -23.25
CA LYS A 636 11.35 -6.26 -23.32
C LYS A 636 11.19 -7.06 -24.62
N VAL A 637 11.71 -6.55 -25.75
CA VAL A 637 11.62 -7.24 -27.05
C VAL A 637 12.53 -8.46 -27.12
N PHE A 638 13.70 -8.41 -26.47
CA PHE A 638 14.60 -9.56 -26.36
C PHE A 638 13.99 -10.65 -25.46
N PHE A 639 13.43 -10.27 -24.32
CA PHE A 639 12.74 -11.20 -23.43
C PHE A 639 11.51 -11.85 -24.08
N ALA A 640 10.78 -11.11 -24.94
CA ALA A 640 9.69 -11.68 -25.71
C ALA A 640 10.17 -12.74 -26.71
N ASN A 641 11.31 -12.53 -27.38
CA ASN A 641 11.91 -13.51 -28.28
C ASN A 641 12.37 -14.78 -27.55
N GLU A 642 13.04 -14.62 -26.40
CA GLU A 642 13.45 -15.74 -25.54
C GLU A 642 12.26 -16.56 -25.04
N ARG A 643 11.18 -15.89 -24.59
CA ARG A 643 9.95 -16.56 -24.16
C ARG A 643 9.34 -17.40 -25.28
N THR A 644 9.27 -16.86 -26.50
CA THR A 644 8.75 -17.62 -27.65
C THR A 644 9.62 -18.83 -27.97
N PHE A 645 10.95 -18.71 -27.92
CA PHE A 645 11.85 -19.83 -28.13
C PHE A 645 11.68 -20.93 -27.07
N ILE A 646 11.58 -20.55 -25.80
CA ILE A 646 11.34 -21.48 -24.68
C ILE A 646 10.01 -22.23 -24.86
N SER A 647 8.95 -21.55 -25.30
CA SER A 647 7.66 -22.21 -25.55
C SER A 647 7.74 -23.27 -26.67
N TRP A 648 8.51 -23.02 -27.74
CA TRP A 648 8.73 -24.01 -28.80
C TRP A 648 9.56 -25.20 -28.32
N LEU A 649 10.57 -24.98 -27.48
CA LEU A 649 11.36 -26.06 -26.89
C LEU A 649 10.57 -26.91 -25.91
N GLN A 650 9.71 -26.30 -25.09
CA GLN A 650 8.80 -27.04 -24.20
C GLN A 650 7.88 -27.99 -24.99
N PHE A 651 7.37 -27.53 -26.13
CA PHE A 651 6.56 -28.38 -27.01
C PHE A 651 7.37 -29.53 -27.63
N CYS A 652 8.61 -29.28 -28.06
CA CYS A 652 9.51 -30.34 -28.55
C CYS A 652 9.84 -31.37 -27.46
N ALA A 653 10.03 -30.92 -26.22
CA ALA A 653 10.28 -31.79 -25.07
C ALA A 653 9.06 -32.68 -24.74
N LEU A 654 7.84 -32.14 -24.83
CA LEU A 654 6.61 -32.92 -24.70
C LEU A 654 6.51 -33.99 -25.79
N LEU A 655 6.75 -33.63 -27.06
CA LEU A 655 6.75 -34.60 -28.17
C LEU A 655 7.81 -35.68 -27.98
N LEU A 656 9.01 -35.31 -27.55
CA LEU A 656 10.09 -36.26 -27.28
C LEU A 656 9.73 -37.22 -26.14
N THR A 657 9.07 -36.72 -25.09
CA THR A 657 8.60 -37.54 -23.96
C THR A 657 7.55 -38.56 -24.42
N VAL A 658 6.59 -38.13 -25.25
CA VAL A 658 5.61 -39.04 -25.86
C VAL A 658 6.29 -40.06 -26.75
N ALA A 659 7.25 -39.64 -27.57
CA ALA A 659 7.99 -40.52 -28.47
C ALA A 659 8.82 -41.57 -27.72
N LEU A 660 9.50 -41.20 -26.64
CA LEU A 660 10.26 -42.10 -25.79
C LEU A 660 9.36 -43.11 -25.07
N ASN A 661 8.19 -42.68 -24.60
CA ASN A 661 7.19 -43.59 -24.03
C ASN A 661 6.69 -44.61 -25.05
N LEU A 662 6.43 -44.19 -26.30
CA LEU A 662 6.03 -45.09 -27.38
C LEU A 662 7.15 -46.06 -27.80
N LEU A 663 8.42 -45.65 -27.70
CA LEU A 663 9.57 -46.51 -28.00
C LEU A 663 9.82 -47.55 -26.91
N ASN A 664 9.70 -47.15 -25.64
CA ASN A 664 9.99 -48.03 -24.50
C ASN A 664 8.86 -49.02 -24.22
N PHE A 665 7.60 -48.58 -24.33
CA PHE A 665 6.44 -49.38 -23.91
C PHE A 665 5.49 -49.76 -25.05
N GLY A 666 5.76 -49.36 -26.30
CA GLY A 666 4.90 -49.64 -27.44
C GLY A 666 5.25 -50.89 -28.24
N ASP A 667 4.23 -51.43 -28.91
CA ASP A 667 4.35 -52.48 -29.93
C ASP A 667 5.17 -52.04 -31.15
N PHE A 668 5.50 -52.96 -32.06
CA PHE A 668 6.32 -52.65 -33.25
C PHE A 668 5.82 -51.43 -34.05
N THR A 669 4.51 -51.30 -34.25
CA THR A 669 3.88 -50.15 -34.89
C THR A 669 4.04 -48.85 -34.09
N SER A 670 3.91 -48.92 -32.77
CA SER A 670 4.07 -47.78 -31.86
C SER A 670 5.52 -47.30 -31.81
N ARG A 671 6.51 -48.20 -31.94
CA ARG A 671 7.93 -47.85 -32.02
C ARG A 671 8.26 -47.09 -33.31
N ILE A 672 7.70 -47.50 -34.45
CA ILE A 672 7.83 -46.76 -35.72
C ILE A 672 7.25 -45.34 -35.58
N CYS A 673 6.07 -45.21 -34.96
CA CYS A 673 5.45 -43.91 -34.71
C CYS A 673 6.28 -43.05 -33.74
N GLY A 674 6.84 -43.66 -32.70
CA GLY A 674 7.78 -42.99 -31.79
C GLY A 674 9.00 -42.45 -32.52
N GLY A 675 9.60 -43.24 -33.42
CA GLY A 675 10.70 -42.78 -34.29
C GLY A 675 10.34 -41.58 -35.16
N ILE A 676 9.14 -41.57 -35.75
CA ILE A 676 8.63 -40.44 -36.55
C ILE A 676 8.47 -39.18 -35.68
N PHE A 677 7.93 -39.32 -34.45
CA PHE A 677 7.79 -38.19 -33.53
C PHE A 677 9.15 -37.61 -33.07
N ILE A 678 10.19 -38.42 -32.91
CA ILE A 678 11.55 -37.93 -32.64
C ILE A 678 12.06 -37.09 -33.81
N CYS A 679 11.89 -37.56 -35.05
CA CYS A 679 12.29 -36.81 -36.23
C CYS A 679 11.55 -35.47 -36.34
N ILE A 680 10.24 -35.45 -36.09
CA ILE A 680 9.42 -34.22 -36.10
C ILE A 680 9.89 -33.27 -35.00
N ALA A 681 10.13 -33.75 -33.77
CA ALA A 681 10.64 -32.94 -32.67
C ALA A 681 12.02 -32.32 -33.00
N GLY A 682 12.89 -33.08 -33.67
CA GLY A 682 14.20 -32.59 -34.14
C GLY A 682 14.08 -31.47 -35.17
N VAL A 683 13.23 -31.65 -36.19
CA VAL A 683 12.97 -30.62 -37.22
C VAL A 683 12.36 -29.35 -36.59
N MET A 684 11.43 -29.51 -35.66
CA MET A 684 10.79 -28.39 -34.96
C MET A 684 11.76 -27.64 -34.05
N SER A 685 12.67 -28.35 -33.37
CA SER A 685 13.73 -27.74 -32.56
C SER A 685 14.69 -26.90 -33.42
N MET A 686 15.09 -27.43 -34.59
CA MET A 686 15.90 -26.67 -35.55
C MET A 686 15.16 -25.45 -36.12
N TYR A 687 13.86 -25.56 -36.40
CA TYR A 687 13.05 -24.42 -36.83
C TYR A 687 12.96 -23.33 -35.75
N ALA A 688 12.74 -23.72 -34.48
CA ALA A 688 12.68 -22.79 -33.36
C ALA A 688 14.00 -22.03 -33.18
N LEU A 689 15.15 -22.72 -33.31
CA LEU A 689 16.47 -22.10 -33.25
C LEU A 689 16.69 -21.13 -34.40
N TYR A 690 16.37 -21.54 -35.63
CA TYR A 690 16.46 -20.67 -36.81
C TYR A 690 15.61 -19.41 -36.65
N ARG A 691 14.38 -19.54 -36.13
CA ARG A 691 13.49 -18.39 -35.88
C ARG A 691 14.04 -17.46 -34.80
N PHE A 692 14.57 -18.01 -33.71
CA PHE A 692 15.20 -17.25 -32.64
C PHE A 692 16.39 -16.44 -33.16
N GLU A 693 17.30 -17.07 -33.91
CA GLU A 693 18.47 -16.39 -34.50
C GLU A 693 18.07 -15.36 -35.54
N ARG A 694 17.14 -15.69 -36.43
CA ARG A 694 16.63 -14.75 -37.45
C ARG A 694 15.97 -13.54 -36.80
N ARG A 695 15.19 -13.72 -35.74
CA ARG A 695 14.53 -12.62 -35.02
C ARG A 695 15.53 -11.79 -34.22
N ALA A 696 16.49 -12.41 -33.55
CA ALA A 696 17.61 -11.73 -32.89
C ALA A 696 18.44 -10.91 -33.90
N TRP A 697 18.68 -11.47 -35.09
CA TRP A 697 19.37 -10.80 -36.20
C TRP A 697 18.59 -9.59 -36.70
N MET A 698 17.26 -9.69 -36.88
CA MET A 698 16.39 -8.59 -37.32
C MET A 698 16.29 -7.47 -36.26
N ILE A 699 16.19 -7.83 -34.98
CA ILE A 699 16.16 -6.88 -33.86
C ILE A 699 17.49 -6.11 -33.78
N ASN A 700 18.63 -6.80 -33.90
CA ASN A 700 19.95 -6.17 -33.87
C ASN A 700 20.23 -5.27 -35.09
N ARG A 701 19.59 -5.53 -36.24
CA ARG A 701 19.80 -4.78 -37.49
C ARG A 701 18.67 -3.81 -37.83
N GLN A 702 17.68 -3.65 -36.94
CA GLN A 702 16.60 -2.67 -37.03
C GLN A 702 15.83 -2.76 -38.37
N HIS A 703 15.47 -3.96 -38.80
CA HIS A 703 14.71 -4.16 -40.04
C HIS A 703 13.19 -4.00 -39.79
N ASN A 704 12.51 -3.12 -40.53
CA ASN A 704 11.07 -2.88 -40.43
C ASN A 704 10.26 -3.98 -41.14
N GLY A 705 10.36 -5.22 -40.63
CA GLY A 705 9.58 -6.37 -41.08
C GLY A 705 8.57 -6.84 -40.03
N ARG A 706 7.54 -7.58 -40.46
CA ARG A 706 6.53 -8.18 -39.58
C ARG A 706 7.17 -9.32 -38.77
N TYR A 707 7.03 -9.28 -37.44
CA TYR A 707 7.73 -10.20 -36.52
C TYR A 707 6.94 -11.48 -36.19
N ASP A 708 5.72 -11.61 -36.72
CA ASP A 708 4.80 -12.72 -36.41
C ASP A 708 5.26 -14.05 -37.04
N ASP A 709 4.89 -15.17 -36.40
CA ASP A 709 5.09 -16.51 -36.95
C ASP A 709 3.76 -17.07 -37.48
N LEU A 710 3.48 -16.78 -38.75
CA LEU A 710 2.23 -17.20 -39.39
C LEU A 710 2.24 -18.67 -39.81
N TRP A 711 3.42 -19.27 -39.97
CA TRP A 711 3.59 -20.56 -40.62
C TRP A 711 3.93 -21.69 -39.65
N GLY A 712 4.60 -21.38 -38.52
CA GLY A 712 5.04 -22.38 -37.55
C GLY A 712 3.91 -23.29 -37.03
N PRO A 713 2.81 -22.73 -36.49
CA PRO A 713 1.69 -23.54 -36.00
C PRO A 713 1.00 -24.37 -37.08
N ALA A 714 0.86 -23.82 -38.30
CA ALA A 714 0.23 -24.52 -39.41
C ALA A 714 1.05 -25.73 -39.88
N VAL A 715 2.38 -25.56 -39.99
CA VAL A 715 3.31 -26.64 -40.35
C VAL A 715 3.33 -27.73 -39.28
N LEU A 716 3.29 -27.35 -38.00
CA LEU A 716 3.23 -28.29 -36.89
C LEU A 716 1.94 -29.14 -36.93
N CYS A 717 0.78 -28.50 -37.11
CA CYS A 717 -0.49 -29.22 -37.23
C CYS A 717 -0.48 -30.20 -38.40
N PHE A 718 0.08 -29.81 -39.55
CA PHE A 718 0.21 -30.71 -40.70
C PHE A 718 1.05 -31.95 -40.37
N PHE A 719 2.22 -31.80 -39.75
CA PHE A 719 3.07 -32.94 -39.40
C PHE A 719 2.45 -33.86 -38.34
N LEU A 720 1.71 -33.31 -37.37
CA LEU A 720 0.99 -34.11 -36.37
C LEU A 720 -0.15 -34.92 -37.00
N VAL A 721 -0.92 -34.31 -37.90
CA VAL A 721 -1.99 -35.00 -38.63
C VAL A 721 -1.40 -36.10 -39.53
N ALA A 722 -0.31 -35.81 -40.24
CA ALA A 722 0.39 -36.81 -41.04
C ALA A 722 0.89 -38.00 -40.20
N ALA A 723 1.49 -37.73 -39.02
CA ALA A 723 1.94 -38.77 -38.10
C ALA A 723 0.77 -39.63 -37.57
N LEU A 724 -0.40 -39.02 -37.30
CA LEU A 724 -1.61 -39.73 -36.90
C LEU A 724 -2.19 -40.59 -38.03
N ILE A 725 -2.19 -40.09 -39.27
CA ILE A 725 -2.64 -40.87 -40.45
C ILE A 725 -1.74 -42.08 -40.66
N VAL A 726 -0.41 -41.91 -40.54
CA VAL A 726 0.55 -43.02 -40.63
C VAL A 726 0.32 -44.04 -39.52
N ASN A 727 0.08 -43.58 -38.29
CA ASN A 727 -0.26 -44.46 -37.17
C ASN A 727 -1.53 -45.28 -37.47
N PHE A 728 -2.58 -44.63 -37.97
CA PHE A 728 -3.85 -45.28 -38.30
C PHE A 728 -3.69 -46.29 -39.44
N TYR A 729 -2.96 -45.93 -40.49
CA TYR A 729 -2.68 -46.81 -41.63
C TYR A 729 -1.88 -48.05 -41.21
N LEU A 730 -0.86 -47.90 -40.35
CA LEU A 730 -0.05 -49.01 -39.84
C LEU A 730 -0.77 -49.87 -38.80
N ARG A 731 -1.94 -49.44 -38.29
CA ARG A 731 -2.78 -50.21 -37.36
C ARG A 731 -3.89 -50.98 -38.06
N PHE A 732 -4.33 -50.51 -39.23
CA PHE A 732 -5.40 -51.14 -40.02
C PHE A 732 -4.89 -52.11 -41.08
N ARG A 733 -3.59 -52.12 -41.35
CA ARG A 733 -2.89 -53.15 -42.12
C ARG A 733 -2.24 -54.14 -41.18
#